data_AF-A0A396H476-F1
#
_entry.id   AF-A0A396H476-F1
#
_cell.length_a   1.000
_cell.length_b   1.000
_cell.length_c   1.000
_cell.angle_alpha   90.00
_cell.angle_beta   90.00
_cell.angle_gamma   90.00
#
_symmetry.space_group_name_H-M   'P 1'
#
loop_
_entity.id
_entity.type
_entity.pdbx_description
1 polymer ?
#
loop_
_entity_poly.entity_id
_entity_poly.type
_entity_poly.pdbx_seq_one_letter_code
_entity_poly.pdbx_strand_id
1 'polypeptide(L)'
;MASLSRPFMTMLYGGFVESRREKIIFSLNDFSVEVMRAVEVFSRTKRLSQFGNDLVLGMLSFANRFCCTDMKAACDAHLAALVLDMDDALLLIEYGLEEMAYLLVAACLQVFLRELPSSMQRLSVMRLFCSVEGRDRLAAVGHVSFSLYCFLSQVAMEEDMKSNMTVMLLERLGECAENGWQKQLAYHQLGVVMFERKEYKDAQNWFEAALKEGHIYSSVGVARAKYKRGHTYSSYKMINSLISDLKPVGWMYQERSLYCIGKEKAMDLISATELDPTLSFPYKHRAVFFLEENKIGAAISEINKIIGFKISPDCLELRAWFLIAMKDYERALRDVRAILTLDPNYMMFYGNMKGDRLVELLRPVAQKWNQADCWMQLYDRWSSVDDIGSLAVVHQMLENNPGKSILRFRQSLLLLRLNSQKAAMRSLRLARNHSSSAHERLVYEGWILYDTGHREEAIAKAEESISIQRSFEAFFLKAYALADSCIDSESSKSVIDLLEEALKCPSDGLRKGQALNNLGSIYVDCDQLDLAADCYKHALNIKHTRAHQGLARVYHLQRQPKAAYDEMSKLIEKAQNNASAYEKRSEYCDRELAKNDLSLATQLDPLRTYPYRYRAAVLMDDHKETEAIAELSRAINFKPELQLLHLRAAFYESMDDYVSTVQDCEAALCLDPSHAEVLEICNRARQKIIDGK
;
A
#
# COMPACT_ATOMS: atom_id res chain seq x y z
N MET A 1 -51.04 -4.04 -19.59
CA MET A 1 -51.32 -4.09 -18.15
C MET A 1 -50.02 -4.44 -17.45
N ALA A 2 -49.62 -3.74 -16.38
CA ALA A 2 -48.65 -4.35 -15.46
C ALA A 2 -49.24 -5.72 -15.10
N SER A 3 -48.51 -6.80 -15.37
CA SER A 3 -49.03 -8.12 -15.06
C SER A 3 -49.13 -8.21 -13.55
N LEU A 4 -50.34 -7.97 -13.04
CA LEU A 4 -50.73 -8.39 -11.71
C LEU A 4 -50.24 -9.83 -11.56
N SER A 5 -49.65 -10.15 -10.41
CA SER A 5 -49.09 -11.47 -10.21
C SER A 5 -50.15 -12.54 -10.51
N ARG A 6 -49.72 -13.70 -11.01
CA ARG A 6 -50.66 -14.79 -11.30
C ARG A 6 -51.55 -15.14 -10.09
N PRO A 7 -51.06 -15.18 -8.84
CA PRO A 7 -51.91 -15.32 -7.66
C PRO A 7 -52.94 -14.19 -7.51
N PHE A 8 -52.53 -12.94 -7.68
CA PHE A 8 -53.41 -11.78 -7.51
C PHE A 8 -54.46 -11.68 -8.64
N MET A 9 -54.08 -12.01 -9.88
CA MET A 9 -55.02 -12.17 -10.99
C MET A 9 -56.04 -13.27 -10.71
N THR A 10 -55.61 -14.39 -10.15
CA THR A 10 -56.52 -15.50 -9.81
C THR A 10 -57.46 -15.11 -8.66
N MET A 11 -57.00 -14.32 -7.69
CA MET A 11 -57.85 -13.76 -6.63
C MET A 11 -58.92 -12.82 -7.20
N LEU A 12 -58.54 -11.89 -8.10
CA LEU A 12 -59.45 -10.87 -8.64
C LEU A 12 -60.41 -11.41 -9.71
N TYR A 13 -59.95 -12.35 -10.55
CA TYR A 13 -60.67 -12.79 -11.75
C TYR A 13 -60.94 -14.30 -11.79
N GLY A 14 -60.57 -15.05 -10.74
CA GLY A 14 -60.85 -16.48 -10.62
C GLY A 14 -62.27 -16.78 -10.09
N GLY A 15 -62.52 -18.05 -9.80
CA GLY A 15 -63.84 -18.54 -9.35
C GLY A 15 -64.18 -18.27 -7.87
N PHE A 16 -63.45 -17.39 -7.18
CA PHE A 16 -63.68 -17.06 -5.77
C PHE A 16 -64.95 -16.22 -5.57
N VAL A 17 -65.47 -16.15 -4.34
CA VAL A 17 -66.67 -15.35 -4.04
C VAL A 17 -66.36 -13.85 -4.13
N GLU A 18 -65.13 -13.49 -3.78
CA GLU A 18 -64.58 -12.14 -3.76
C GLU A 18 -64.45 -11.53 -5.17
N SER A 19 -64.22 -12.35 -6.21
CA SER A 19 -64.11 -11.88 -7.61
C SER A 19 -65.45 -11.38 -8.17
N ARG A 20 -66.57 -11.69 -7.50
CA ARG A 20 -67.91 -11.21 -7.86
C ARG A 20 -68.29 -9.91 -7.14
N ARG A 21 -67.44 -9.36 -6.26
CA ARG A 21 -67.69 -8.11 -5.54
C ARG A 21 -67.22 -6.91 -6.36
N GLU A 22 -68.09 -5.91 -6.51
CA GLU A 22 -67.75 -4.64 -7.18
C GLU A 22 -66.76 -3.77 -6.39
N LYS A 23 -66.63 -4.00 -5.08
CA LYS A 23 -65.69 -3.29 -4.19
C LYS A 23 -64.96 -4.28 -3.30
N ILE A 24 -63.63 -4.21 -3.33
CA ILE A 24 -62.73 -4.95 -2.43
C ILE A 24 -62.07 -3.95 -1.50
N ILE A 25 -62.20 -4.17 -0.20
CA ILE A 25 -61.67 -3.28 0.83
C ILE A 25 -60.32 -3.84 1.29
N PHE A 26 -59.23 -3.14 0.97
CA PHE A 26 -57.87 -3.50 1.38
C PHE A 26 -57.44 -2.83 2.69
N SER A 27 -58.33 -2.07 3.36
CA SER A 27 -57.98 -1.34 4.60
C SER A 27 -57.66 -2.25 5.78
N LEU A 28 -58.08 -3.51 5.75
CA LEU A 28 -57.71 -4.53 6.75
C LEU A 28 -56.31 -5.13 6.50
N ASN A 29 -55.67 -4.76 5.38
CA ASN A 29 -54.30 -5.16 5.01
C ASN A 29 -53.34 -3.97 5.05
N ASP A 30 -53.69 -2.91 5.78
CA ASP A 30 -52.88 -1.69 5.98
C ASP A 30 -52.57 -0.88 4.72
N PHE A 31 -53.29 -1.10 3.61
CA PHE A 31 -53.15 -0.28 2.40
C PHE A 31 -54.16 0.86 2.37
N SER A 32 -53.66 2.09 2.18
CA SER A 32 -54.48 3.29 2.02
C SER A 32 -55.16 3.34 0.65
N VAL A 33 -56.25 4.10 0.57
CA VAL A 33 -56.95 4.36 -0.71
C VAL A 33 -56.03 5.04 -1.72
N GLU A 34 -55.09 5.86 -1.24
CA GLU A 34 -54.13 6.57 -2.08
C GLU A 34 -53.10 5.64 -2.70
N VAL A 35 -52.58 4.67 -1.93
CA VAL A 35 -51.69 3.61 -2.45
C VAL A 35 -52.42 2.79 -3.52
N MET A 36 -53.68 2.43 -3.30
CA MET A 36 -54.45 1.66 -4.29
C MET A 36 -54.68 2.45 -5.59
N ARG A 37 -54.91 3.77 -5.51
CA ARG A 37 -54.98 4.64 -6.70
C ARG A 37 -53.63 4.72 -7.41
N ALA A 38 -52.53 4.81 -6.67
CA ALA A 38 -51.19 4.84 -7.25
C ALA A 38 -50.84 3.52 -7.96
N VAL A 39 -51.19 2.37 -7.36
CA VAL A 39 -51.09 1.03 -7.97
C VAL A 39 -51.88 0.95 -9.28
N GLU A 40 -53.11 1.47 -9.32
CA GLU A 40 -53.94 1.50 -10.53
C GLU A 40 -53.30 2.36 -11.64
N VAL A 41 -52.85 3.57 -11.29
CA VAL A 41 -52.23 4.49 -12.24
C VAL A 41 -50.92 3.91 -12.78
N PHE A 42 -50.07 3.34 -11.93
CA PHE A 42 -48.85 2.66 -12.36
C PHE A 42 -49.15 1.47 -13.26
N SER A 43 -50.20 0.69 -12.98
CA SER A 43 -50.59 -0.47 -13.79
C SER A 43 -50.96 -0.10 -15.24
N ARG A 44 -51.38 1.16 -15.47
CA ARG A 44 -51.69 1.72 -16.79
C ARG A 44 -50.49 2.42 -17.42
N THR A 45 -49.71 3.18 -16.64
CA THR A 45 -48.70 4.12 -17.17
C THR A 45 -47.26 3.63 -17.08
N LYS A 46 -46.96 2.68 -16.18
CA LYS A 46 -45.61 2.24 -15.79
C LYS A 46 -44.66 3.37 -15.38
N ARG A 47 -45.18 4.49 -14.89
CA ARG A 47 -44.38 5.65 -14.45
C ARG A 47 -44.55 5.90 -12.96
N LEU A 48 -43.46 6.20 -12.26
CA LEU A 48 -43.43 6.49 -10.82
C LEU A 48 -43.16 7.96 -10.50
N SER A 49 -42.73 8.78 -11.48
CA SER A 49 -42.32 10.18 -11.28
C SER A 49 -43.44 11.13 -10.83
N GLN A 50 -44.66 10.64 -10.67
CA GLN A 50 -45.85 11.42 -10.29
C GLN A 50 -46.25 11.22 -8.83
N PHE A 51 -45.61 10.29 -8.11
CA PHE A 51 -45.95 9.94 -6.73
C PHE A 51 -44.89 10.44 -5.75
N GLY A 52 -45.32 10.81 -4.54
CA GLY A 52 -44.40 11.10 -3.43
C GLY A 52 -43.80 9.83 -2.83
N ASN A 53 -42.69 9.96 -2.10
CA ASN A 53 -41.90 8.84 -1.57
C ASN A 53 -42.73 7.88 -0.70
N ASP A 54 -43.61 8.40 0.17
CA ASP A 54 -44.47 7.59 1.03
C ASP A 54 -45.44 6.71 0.23
N LEU A 55 -45.94 7.21 -0.90
CA LEU A 55 -46.81 6.44 -1.79
C LEU A 55 -46.01 5.37 -2.53
N VAL A 56 -44.77 5.64 -2.92
CA VAL A 56 -43.89 4.64 -3.55
C VAL A 56 -43.51 3.54 -2.57
N LEU A 57 -43.25 3.87 -1.29
CA LEU A 57 -43.04 2.88 -0.22
C LEU A 57 -44.29 1.99 -0.02
N GLY A 58 -45.48 2.59 0.03
CA GLY A 58 -46.73 1.83 0.10
C GLY A 58 -46.95 0.93 -1.13
N MET A 59 -46.59 1.41 -2.33
CA MET A 59 -46.62 0.61 -3.55
C MET A 59 -45.60 -0.54 -3.55
N LEU A 60 -44.41 -0.33 -2.97
CA LEU A 60 -43.40 -1.37 -2.81
C LEU A 60 -43.92 -2.49 -1.89
N SER A 61 -44.52 -2.14 -0.76
CA SER A 61 -45.15 -3.09 0.17
C SER A 61 -46.28 -3.87 -0.47
N PHE A 62 -47.14 -3.17 -1.23
CA PHE A 62 -48.20 -3.81 -2.01
C PHE A 62 -47.62 -4.79 -3.03
N ALA A 63 -46.61 -4.36 -3.78
CA ALA A 63 -46.00 -5.17 -4.82
C ALA A 63 -45.31 -6.41 -4.25
N ASN A 64 -44.66 -6.30 -3.09
CA ASN A 64 -44.04 -7.42 -2.43
C ASN A 64 -45.08 -8.42 -1.91
N ARG A 65 -46.10 -7.95 -1.18
CA ARG A 65 -47.16 -8.79 -0.60
C ARG A 65 -47.99 -9.54 -1.64
N PHE A 66 -48.22 -8.92 -2.79
CA PHE A 66 -48.98 -9.52 -3.89
C PHE A 66 -48.08 -10.01 -5.04
N CYS A 67 -46.78 -10.17 -4.85
CA CYS A 67 -45.82 -10.72 -5.82
C CYS A 67 -45.82 -10.04 -7.21
N CYS A 68 -46.05 -8.72 -7.27
CA CYS A 68 -46.03 -7.93 -8.50
C CYS A 68 -44.59 -7.53 -8.85
N THR A 69 -43.86 -8.42 -9.55
CA THR A 69 -42.42 -8.28 -9.84
C THR A 69 -42.04 -6.99 -10.54
N ASP A 70 -42.75 -6.61 -11.61
CA ASP A 70 -42.46 -5.41 -12.41
C ASP A 70 -42.63 -4.13 -11.59
N MET A 71 -43.66 -4.10 -10.74
CA MET A 71 -43.94 -2.94 -9.87
C MET A 71 -42.92 -2.87 -8.74
N LYS A 72 -42.59 -4.01 -8.14
CA LYS A 72 -41.56 -4.10 -7.10
C LYS A 72 -40.22 -3.59 -7.63
N ALA A 73 -39.77 -4.08 -8.78
CA ALA A 73 -38.52 -3.66 -9.40
C ALA A 73 -38.50 -2.16 -9.74
N ALA A 74 -39.61 -1.61 -10.24
CA ALA A 74 -39.70 -0.18 -10.53
C ALA A 74 -39.66 0.69 -9.26
N CYS A 75 -40.37 0.29 -8.20
CA CYS A 75 -40.36 1.01 -6.91
C CYS A 75 -38.98 0.92 -6.25
N ASP A 76 -38.37 -0.27 -6.26
CA ASP A 76 -37.02 -0.54 -5.76
C ASP A 76 -35.98 0.36 -6.44
N ALA A 77 -35.96 0.38 -7.79
CA ALA A 77 -35.04 1.24 -8.55
C ALA A 77 -35.30 2.74 -8.33
N HIS A 78 -36.56 3.15 -8.20
CA HIS A 78 -36.90 4.55 -7.96
C HIS A 78 -36.42 5.03 -6.59
N LEU A 79 -36.68 4.26 -5.53
CA LEU A 79 -36.23 4.58 -4.18
C LEU A 79 -34.72 4.53 -4.06
N ALA A 80 -34.05 3.56 -4.73
CA ALA A 80 -32.59 3.49 -4.76
C ALA A 80 -31.94 4.75 -5.35
N ALA A 81 -32.55 5.35 -6.38
CA ALA A 81 -32.05 6.58 -7.00
C ALA A 81 -32.20 7.83 -6.11
N LEU A 82 -33.01 7.76 -5.05
CA LEU A 82 -33.18 8.84 -4.08
C LEU A 82 -32.14 8.82 -2.96
N VAL A 83 -31.40 7.72 -2.81
CA VAL A 83 -30.38 7.59 -1.76
C VAL A 83 -29.12 8.35 -2.20
N LEU A 84 -28.95 9.56 -1.71
CA LEU A 84 -27.80 10.43 -2.04
C LEU A 84 -26.83 10.58 -0.87
N ASP A 85 -27.35 10.64 0.34
CA ASP A 85 -26.58 10.87 1.56
C ASP A 85 -26.90 9.89 2.69
N MET A 86 -26.20 10.06 3.81
CA MET A 86 -26.31 9.18 4.99
C MET A 86 -27.69 9.24 5.64
N ASP A 87 -28.39 10.37 5.58
CA ASP A 87 -29.66 10.54 6.26
C ASP A 87 -30.78 9.88 5.44
N ASP A 88 -30.74 9.99 4.11
CA ASP A 88 -31.58 9.22 3.20
C ASP A 88 -31.40 7.71 3.39
N ALA A 89 -30.13 7.27 3.44
CA ALA A 89 -29.80 5.85 3.59
C ALA A 89 -30.31 5.27 4.91
N LEU A 90 -30.20 6.01 6.01
CA LEU A 90 -30.73 5.59 7.31
C LEU A 90 -32.25 5.54 7.38
N LEU A 91 -32.93 6.45 6.67
CA LEU A 91 -34.39 6.49 6.64
C LEU A 91 -34.96 5.32 5.84
N LEU A 92 -34.31 4.94 4.73
CA LEU A 92 -34.84 3.98 3.77
C LEU A 92 -34.35 2.53 3.98
N ILE A 93 -33.25 2.30 4.69
CA ILE A 93 -32.67 0.95 4.85
C ILE A 93 -33.65 -0.05 5.51
N GLU A 94 -34.38 0.36 6.54
CA GLU A 94 -35.32 -0.52 7.25
C GLU A 94 -36.46 -0.96 6.33
N TYR A 95 -37.04 -0.02 5.56
CA TYR A 95 -38.05 -0.34 4.55
C TYR A 95 -37.50 -1.27 3.46
N GLY A 96 -36.26 -1.04 3.02
CA GLY A 96 -35.61 -1.91 2.04
C GLY A 96 -35.42 -3.34 2.54
N LEU A 97 -35.04 -3.50 3.82
CA LEU A 97 -34.88 -4.80 4.47
C LEU A 97 -36.22 -5.50 4.73
N GLU A 98 -37.24 -4.78 5.18
CA GLU A 98 -38.59 -5.33 5.42
C GLU A 98 -39.25 -5.80 4.12
N GLU A 99 -39.15 -5.00 3.05
CA GLU A 99 -39.79 -5.28 1.77
C GLU A 99 -38.93 -6.10 0.80
N MET A 100 -37.77 -6.57 1.26
CA MET A 100 -36.85 -7.39 0.48
C MET A 100 -36.50 -6.72 -0.85
N ALA A 101 -36.17 -5.43 -0.80
CA ALA A 101 -35.87 -4.56 -1.94
C ALA A 101 -34.35 -4.55 -2.18
N TYR A 102 -33.91 -5.23 -3.23
CA TYR A 102 -32.50 -5.50 -3.47
C TYR A 102 -31.72 -4.22 -3.81
N LEU A 103 -32.22 -3.40 -4.74
CA LEU A 103 -31.49 -2.22 -5.22
C LEU A 103 -31.45 -1.10 -4.18
N LEU A 104 -32.53 -0.91 -3.43
CA LEU A 104 -32.63 0.08 -2.37
C LEU A 104 -31.63 -0.23 -1.25
N VAL A 105 -31.59 -1.48 -0.77
CA VAL A 105 -30.61 -1.89 0.24
C VAL A 105 -29.18 -1.73 -0.30
N ALA A 106 -28.93 -2.08 -1.57
CA ALA A 106 -27.62 -1.88 -2.19
C ALA A 106 -27.19 -0.40 -2.19
N ALA A 107 -28.09 0.52 -2.55
CA ALA A 107 -27.81 1.95 -2.57
C ALA A 107 -27.51 2.49 -1.17
N CYS A 108 -28.28 2.09 -0.15
CA CYS A 108 -28.02 2.46 1.24
C CYS A 108 -26.65 1.93 1.73
N LEU A 109 -26.33 0.67 1.41
CA LEU A 109 -25.05 0.07 1.77
C LEU A 109 -23.87 0.79 1.09
N GLN A 110 -24.01 1.21 -0.18
CA GLN A 110 -22.98 1.98 -0.87
C GLN A 110 -22.65 3.29 -0.14
N VAL A 111 -23.66 4.02 0.34
CA VAL A 111 -23.46 5.23 1.13
C VAL A 111 -22.77 4.92 2.45
N PHE A 112 -23.21 3.89 3.18
CA PHE A 112 -22.58 3.50 4.45
C PHE A 112 -21.10 3.12 4.27
N LEU A 113 -20.77 2.38 3.21
CA LEU A 113 -19.40 1.96 2.92
C LEU A 113 -18.52 3.13 2.48
N ARG A 114 -19.07 4.12 1.77
CA ARG A 114 -18.35 5.33 1.33
C ARG A 114 -17.91 6.21 2.50
N GLU A 115 -18.71 6.26 3.56
CA GLU A 115 -18.48 7.11 4.74
C GLU A 115 -17.73 6.39 5.88
N LEU A 116 -17.14 5.21 5.62
CA LEU A 116 -16.33 4.50 6.61
C LEU A 116 -15.08 5.28 7.01
N PRO A 117 -14.64 5.20 8.29
CA PRO A 117 -15.26 4.45 9.40
C PRO A 117 -16.41 5.20 10.09
N SER A 118 -16.66 6.47 9.75
CA SER A 118 -17.60 7.35 10.47
C SER A 118 -19.03 6.82 10.52
N SER A 119 -19.47 6.11 9.46
CA SER A 119 -20.79 5.47 9.41
C SER A 119 -20.99 4.42 10.51
N MET A 120 -19.93 3.71 10.91
CA MET A 120 -19.98 2.67 11.96
C MET A 120 -20.15 3.25 13.37
N GLN A 121 -19.90 4.54 13.56
CA GLN A 121 -20.17 5.22 14.84
C GLN A 121 -21.68 5.45 15.07
N ARG A 122 -22.51 5.36 14.01
CA ARG A 122 -23.97 5.43 14.14
C ARG A 122 -24.52 4.10 14.63
N LEU A 123 -25.25 4.13 15.74
CA LEU A 123 -25.79 2.93 16.42
C LEU A 123 -26.64 2.03 15.51
N SER A 124 -27.42 2.61 14.60
CA SER A 124 -28.26 1.88 13.64
C SER A 124 -27.42 1.03 12.68
N VAL A 125 -26.39 1.64 12.08
CA VAL A 125 -25.46 0.97 11.16
C VAL A 125 -24.65 -0.10 11.87
N MET A 126 -24.14 0.22 13.07
CA MET A 126 -23.44 -0.75 13.91
C MET A 126 -24.32 -1.98 14.21
N ARG A 127 -25.59 -1.77 14.60
CA ARG A 127 -26.53 -2.88 14.86
C ARG A 127 -26.79 -3.71 13.61
N LEU A 128 -26.98 -3.07 12.46
CA LEU A 128 -27.22 -3.75 11.19
C LEU A 128 -26.07 -4.71 10.83
N PHE A 129 -24.82 -4.27 10.94
CA PHE A 129 -23.68 -5.12 10.56
C PHE A 129 -23.25 -6.10 11.66
N CYS A 130 -23.28 -5.69 12.93
CA CYS A 130 -22.68 -6.50 14.01
C CYS A 130 -23.63 -7.55 14.58
N SER A 131 -24.95 -7.38 14.47
CA SER A 131 -25.91 -8.32 15.05
C SER A 131 -26.16 -9.54 14.16
N VAL A 132 -26.50 -10.67 14.78
CA VAL A 132 -26.95 -11.88 14.08
C VAL A 132 -28.20 -11.58 13.25
N GLU A 133 -29.16 -10.86 13.84
CA GLU A 133 -30.42 -10.46 13.20
C GLU A 133 -30.18 -9.56 11.97
N GLY A 134 -29.32 -8.56 12.10
CA GLY A 134 -28.97 -7.67 10.99
C GLY A 134 -28.29 -8.41 9.84
N ARG A 135 -27.38 -9.35 10.15
CA ARG A 135 -26.81 -10.27 9.16
C ARG A 135 -27.91 -11.09 8.49
N ASP A 136 -28.80 -11.71 9.25
CA ASP A 136 -29.86 -12.57 8.67
C ASP A 136 -30.82 -11.79 7.77
N ARG A 137 -31.15 -10.55 8.14
CA ARG A 137 -31.93 -9.63 7.31
C ARG A 137 -31.19 -9.27 6.02
N LEU A 138 -29.90 -8.94 6.09
CA LEU A 138 -29.08 -8.70 4.90
C LEU A 138 -28.95 -9.96 4.03
N ALA A 139 -28.86 -11.14 4.62
CA ALA A 139 -28.77 -12.41 3.92
C ALA A 139 -30.07 -12.72 3.19
N ALA A 140 -31.22 -12.41 3.80
CA ALA A 140 -32.54 -12.56 3.20
C ALA A 140 -32.67 -11.72 1.90
N VAL A 141 -32.09 -10.51 1.89
CA VAL A 141 -32.07 -9.64 0.68
C VAL A 141 -30.96 -10.03 -0.31
N GLY A 142 -29.95 -10.81 0.11
CA GLY A 142 -28.83 -11.24 -0.75
C GLY A 142 -27.62 -10.31 -0.74
N HIS A 143 -27.45 -9.51 0.32
CA HIS A 143 -26.33 -8.57 0.49
C HIS A 143 -25.30 -9.01 1.54
N VAL A 144 -25.43 -10.21 2.09
CA VAL A 144 -24.37 -10.81 2.93
C VAL A 144 -23.35 -11.52 2.07
N SER A 145 -22.08 -11.23 2.32
CA SER A 145 -20.96 -11.96 1.73
C SER A 145 -19.77 -11.96 2.67
N PHE A 146 -18.90 -12.96 2.52
CA PHE A 146 -17.59 -12.99 3.17
C PHE A 146 -16.79 -11.71 2.87
N SER A 147 -16.81 -11.24 1.62
CA SER A 147 -16.06 -10.04 1.18
C SER A 147 -16.50 -8.77 1.91
N LEU A 148 -17.81 -8.59 2.13
CA LEU A 148 -18.34 -7.46 2.89
C LEU A 148 -17.79 -7.46 4.32
N TYR A 149 -17.93 -8.59 5.02
CA TYR A 149 -17.47 -8.69 6.41
C TYR A 149 -15.94 -8.68 6.53
N CYS A 150 -15.22 -9.13 5.51
CA CYS A 150 -13.76 -9.05 5.46
C CYS A 150 -13.32 -7.59 5.40
N PHE A 151 -13.96 -6.80 4.53
CA PHE A 151 -13.69 -5.37 4.41
C PHE A 151 -14.06 -4.59 5.69
N LEU A 152 -15.25 -4.81 6.24
CA LEU A 152 -15.69 -4.17 7.48
C LEU A 152 -14.78 -4.52 8.67
N SER A 153 -14.38 -5.79 8.80
CA SER A 153 -13.49 -6.23 9.87
C SER A 153 -12.11 -5.58 9.73
N GLN A 154 -11.59 -5.45 8.50
CA GLN A 154 -10.32 -4.77 8.26
C GLN A 154 -10.38 -3.29 8.69
N VAL A 155 -11.43 -2.56 8.30
CA VAL A 155 -11.61 -1.16 8.70
C VAL A 155 -11.71 -1.04 10.24
N ALA A 156 -12.46 -1.93 10.88
CA ALA A 156 -12.61 -1.93 12.34
C ALA A 156 -11.30 -2.27 13.07
N MET A 157 -10.49 -3.19 12.53
CA MET A 157 -9.16 -3.50 13.07
C MET A 157 -8.18 -2.32 12.93
N GLU A 158 -8.26 -1.56 11.84
CA GLU A 158 -7.44 -0.36 11.60
C GLU A 158 -7.85 0.82 12.52
N GLU A 159 -9.14 0.95 12.85
CA GLU A 159 -9.65 2.00 13.75
C GLU A 159 -9.39 1.67 15.23
N ASP A 160 -9.92 0.54 15.72
CA ASP A 160 -9.70 0.06 17.08
C ASP A 160 -9.77 -1.47 17.14
N MET A 161 -8.60 -2.09 17.08
CA MET A 161 -8.44 -3.54 17.17
C MET A 161 -8.98 -4.14 18.48
N LYS A 162 -9.08 -3.39 19.57
CA LYS A 162 -9.53 -3.91 20.88
C LYS A 162 -11.03 -3.78 21.10
N SER A 163 -11.74 -3.11 20.19
CA SER A 163 -13.16 -2.84 20.34
C SER A 163 -14.00 -4.12 20.31
N ASN A 164 -15.17 -4.08 20.97
CA ASN A 164 -16.15 -5.18 20.86
C ASN A 164 -16.74 -5.26 19.44
N MET A 165 -16.84 -4.13 18.74
CA MET A 165 -17.32 -4.07 17.35
C MET A 165 -16.44 -4.92 16.43
N THR A 166 -15.12 -4.81 16.55
CA THR A 166 -14.16 -5.59 15.76
C THR A 166 -14.35 -7.09 15.98
N VAL A 167 -14.55 -7.53 17.22
CA VAL A 167 -14.84 -8.94 17.53
C VAL A 167 -16.14 -9.40 16.88
N MET A 168 -17.23 -8.63 17.04
CA MET A 168 -18.53 -9.00 16.47
C MET A 168 -18.48 -9.12 14.95
N LEU A 169 -17.80 -8.20 14.26
CA LEU A 169 -17.63 -8.25 12.80
C LEU A 169 -16.81 -9.46 12.34
N LEU A 170 -15.76 -9.81 13.07
CA LEU A 170 -14.96 -11.00 12.79
C LEU A 170 -15.70 -12.31 13.07
N GLU A 171 -16.59 -12.34 14.07
CA GLU A 171 -17.51 -13.46 14.27
C GLU A 171 -18.48 -13.57 13.09
N ARG A 172 -19.08 -12.45 12.62
CA ARG A 172 -19.90 -12.45 11.41
C ARG A 172 -19.12 -12.94 10.20
N LEU A 173 -17.85 -12.54 10.06
CA LEU A 173 -16.96 -13.00 8.99
C LEU A 173 -16.79 -14.53 9.01
N GLY A 174 -16.53 -15.10 10.19
CA GLY A 174 -16.40 -16.54 10.36
C GLY A 174 -17.69 -17.29 10.06
N GLU A 175 -18.85 -16.72 10.38
CA GLU A 175 -20.14 -17.31 10.05
C GLU A 175 -20.49 -17.22 8.56
N CYS A 176 -19.94 -16.23 7.84
CA CYS A 176 -20.09 -16.10 6.38
C CYS A 176 -19.03 -16.89 5.60
N ALA A 177 -18.14 -17.62 6.28
CA ALA A 177 -17.08 -18.38 5.65
C ALA A 177 -17.57 -19.75 5.15
N GLU A 178 -17.58 -19.92 3.83
CA GLU A 178 -17.96 -21.17 3.15
C GLU A 178 -16.74 -22.08 2.94
N ASN A 179 -15.61 -21.49 2.55
CA ASN A 179 -14.38 -22.21 2.20
C ASN A 179 -13.46 -22.41 3.40
N GLY A 180 -12.63 -23.46 3.37
CA GLY A 180 -11.63 -23.71 4.43
C GLY A 180 -10.68 -22.53 4.65
N TRP A 181 -10.16 -21.91 3.59
CA TRP A 181 -9.27 -20.75 3.69
C TRP A 181 -9.97 -19.50 4.28
N GLN A 182 -11.27 -19.35 4.06
CA GLN A 182 -12.06 -18.25 4.64
C GLN A 182 -12.17 -18.42 6.16
N LYS A 183 -12.42 -19.65 6.62
CA LYS A 183 -12.43 -20.00 8.06
C LYS A 183 -11.06 -19.82 8.70
N GLN A 184 -10.00 -20.25 8.01
CA GLN A 184 -8.61 -20.03 8.43
C GLN A 184 -8.35 -18.55 8.69
N LEU A 185 -8.70 -17.66 7.75
CA LEU A 185 -8.52 -16.22 7.89
C LEU A 185 -9.32 -15.64 9.05
N ALA A 186 -10.63 -15.95 9.12
CA ALA A 186 -11.51 -15.43 10.17
C ALA A 186 -11.05 -15.84 11.58
N TYR A 187 -10.77 -17.13 11.79
CA TYR A 187 -10.31 -17.64 13.08
C TYR A 187 -8.92 -17.11 13.45
N HIS A 188 -8.02 -16.94 12.47
CA HIS A 188 -6.71 -16.34 12.72
C HIS A 188 -6.86 -14.88 13.19
N GLN A 189 -7.66 -14.08 12.48
CA GLN A 189 -7.92 -12.68 12.83
C GLN A 189 -8.60 -12.54 14.20
N LEU A 190 -9.57 -13.41 14.53
CA LEU A 190 -10.16 -13.49 15.87
C LEU A 190 -9.08 -13.77 16.93
N GLY A 191 -8.20 -14.74 16.68
CA GLY A 191 -7.08 -15.04 17.57
C GLY A 191 -6.17 -13.83 17.81
N VAL A 192 -5.86 -13.06 16.76
CA VAL A 192 -5.07 -11.83 16.84
C VAL A 192 -5.77 -10.77 17.70
N VAL A 193 -7.05 -10.51 17.46
CA VAL A 193 -7.83 -9.52 18.23
C VAL A 193 -7.92 -9.90 19.70
N MET A 194 -8.22 -11.17 20.01
CA MET A 194 -8.27 -11.64 21.40
C MET A 194 -6.90 -11.55 22.09
N PHE A 195 -5.81 -11.82 21.36
CA PHE A 195 -4.46 -11.69 21.89
C PHE A 195 -4.14 -10.24 22.30
N GLU A 196 -4.55 -9.29 21.47
CA GLU A 196 -4.33 -7.85 21.68
C GLU A 196 -5.20 -7.28 22.80
N ARG A 197 -6.40 -7.85 22.99
CA ARG A 197 -7.25 -7.62 24.19
C ARG A 197 -6.68 -8.25 25.46
N LYS A 198 -5.56 -8.99 25.37
CA LYS A 198 -4.93 -9.75 26.47
C LYS A 198 -5.78 -10.93 26.97
N GLU A 199 -6.76 -11.38 26.19
CA GLU A 199 -7.59 -12.56 26.45
C GLU A 199 -6.87 -13.81 25.93
N TYR A 200 -5.72 -14.13 26.52
CA TYR A 200 -4.78 -15.11 25.96
C TYR A 200 -5.33 -16.54 25.89
N LYS A 201 -6.32 -16.89 26.72
CA LYS A 201 -6.96 -18.21 26.68
C LYS A 201 -7.84 -18.34 25.43
N ASP A 202 -8.67 -17.33 25.17
CA ASP A 202 -9.55 -17.32 24.00
C ASP A 202 -8.77 -17.13 22.71
N ALA A 203 -7.73 -16.29 22.73
CA ALA A 203 -6.77 -16.19 21.64
C ALA A 203 -6.15 -17.53 21.26
N GLN A 204 -5.70 -18.31 22.26
CA GLN A 204 -5.17 -19.64 22.03
C GLN A 204 -6.20 -20.57 21.37
N ASN A 205 -7.44 -20.57 21.85
CA ASN A 205 -8.51 -21.41 21.31
C ASN A 205 -8.80 -21.08 19.83
N TRP A 206 -8.86 -19.79 19.48
CA TRP A 206 -9.09 -19.35 18.10
C TRP A 206 -7.91 -19.67 17.19
N PHE A 207 -6.67 -19.51 17.66
CA PHE A 207 -5.49 -19.93 16.88
C PHE A 207 -5.45 -21.46 16.69
N GLU A 208 -5.84 -22.23 17.70
CA GLU A 208 -5.97 -23.69 17.57
C GLU A 208 -7.10 -24.09 16.61
N ALA A 209 -8.21 -23.34 16.58
CA ALA A 209 -9.28 -23.53 15.60
C ALA A 209 -8.79 -23.24 14.17
N ALA A 210 -8.08 -22.13 13.95
CA ALA A 210 -7.47 -21.80 12.67
C ALA A 210 -6.44 -22.87 12.23
N LEU A 211 -5.65 -23.40 13.17
CA LEU A 211 -4.69 -24.46 12.89
C LEU A 211 -5.39 -25.76 12.45
N LYS A 212 -6.52 -26.12 13.08
CA LYS A 212 -7.34 -27.28 12.68
C LYS A 212 -7.90 -27.15 11.27
N GLU A 213 -8.24 -25.93 10.84
CA GLU A 213 -8.67 -25.64 9.47
C GLU A 213 -7.51 -25.62 8.45
N GLY A 214 -6.25 -25.74 8.90
CA GLY A 214 -5.06 -25.81 8.05
C GLY A 214 -4.14 -24.58 8.07
N HIS A 215 -4.45 -23.56 8.89
CA HIS A 215 -3.63 -22.35 8.95
C HIS A 215 -2.36 -22.55 9.80
N ILE A 216 -1.30 -23.08 9.20
CA ILE A 216 -0.03 -23.43 9.87
C ILE A 216 0.55 -22.25 10.66
N TYR A 217 0.49 -21.03 10.12
CA TYR A 217 1.02 -19.84 10.78
C TYR A 217 0.33 -19.53 12.13
N SER A 218 -0.90 -20.00 12.35
CA SER A 218 -1.58 -19.85 13.64
C SER A 218 -0.89 -20.60 14.78
N SER A 219 -0.03 -21.57 14.50
CA SER A 219 0.84 -22.20 15.52
C SER A 219 1.72 -21.17 16.26
N VAL A 220 2.13 -20.11 15.58
CA VAL A 220 2.86 -18.97 16.18
C VAL A 220 1.97 -18.23 17.17
N GLY A 221 0.71 -17.97 16.80
CA GLY A 221 -0.28 -17.37 17.69
C GLY A 221 -0.51 -18.20 18.95
N VAL A 222 -0.60 -19.54 18.81
CA VAL A 222 -0.68 -20.47 19.95
C VAL A 222 0.56 -20.35 20.84
N ALA A 223 1.77 -20.34 20.27
CA ALA A 223 3.01 -20.19 21.01
C ALA A 223 3.07 -18.85 21.76
N ARG A 224 2.71 -17.73 21.11
CA ARG A 224 2.66 -16.40 21.74
C ARG A 224 1.66 -16.37 22.90
N ALA A 225 0.46 -16.92 22.72
CA ALA A 225 -0.55 -17.00 23.76
C ALA A 225 -0.09 -17.84 24.95
N LYS A 226 0.52 -19.00 24.70
CA LYS A 226 1.11 -19.86 25.74
C LYS A 226 2.22 -19.16 26.51
N TYR A 227 3.11 -18.45 25.81
CA TYR A 227 4.18 -17.67 26.44
C TYR A 227 3.64 -16.58 27.36
N LYS A 228 2.63 -15.81 26.92
CA LYS A 228 1.98 -14.79 27.77
C LYS A 228 1.28 -15.38 29.00
N ARG A 229 0.90 -16.66 28.94
CA ARG A 229 0.37 -17.45 30.07
C ARG A 229 1.47 -18.07 30.95
N GLY A 230 2.75 -17.83 30.67
CA GLY A 230 3.89 -18.33 31.45
C GLY A 230 4.51 -19.64 30.95
N HIS A 231 4.02 -20.23 29.85
CA HIS A 231 4.49 -21.52 29.36
C HIS A 231 5.65 -21.40 28.34
N THR A 232 6.77 -20.82 28.76
CA THR A 232 7.92 -20.50 27.87
C THR A 232 8.50 -21.73 27.17
N TYR A 233 8.79 -22.81 27.91
CA TYR A 233 9.38 -24.02 27.33
C TYR A 233 8.47 -24.68 26.27
N SER A 234 7.15 -24.71 26.53
CA SER A 234 6.19 -25.26 25.57
C SER A 234 6.14 -24.45 24.27
N SER A 235 6.30 -23.12 24.38
CA SER A 235 6.30 -22.19 23.25
C SER A 235 7.56 -22.36 22.42
N TYR A 236 8.72 -22.44 23.08
CA TYR A 236 9.99 -22.74 22.42
C TYR A 236 9.96 -24.08 21.68
N LYS A 237 9.51 -25.16 22.35
CA LYS A 237 9.42 -26.50 21.76
C LYS A 237 8.54 -26.53 20.51
N MET A 238 7.42 -25.80 20.54
CA MET A 238 6.48 -25.71 19.42
C MET A 238 7.09 -25.01 18.21
N ILE A 239 7.78 -23.87 18.39
CA ILE A 239 8.47 -23.23 17.26
C ILE A 239 9.65 -24.07 16.77
N ASN A 240 10.36 -24.75 17.69
CA ASN A 240 11.46 -25.62 17.31
C ASN A 240 11.01 -26.82 16.46
N SER A 241 9.88 -27.45 16.78
CA SER A 241 9.29 -28.49 15.93
C SER A 241 8.88 -27.91 14.58
N LEU A 242 8.26 -26.73 14.55
CA LEU A 242 7.87 -26.07 13.31
C LEU A 242 9.06 -25.83 12.37
N ILE A 243 10.22 -25.41 12.91
CA ILE A 243 11.47 -25.21 12.15
C ILE A 243 12.03 -26.55 11.63
N SER A 244 11.81 -27.65 12.35
CA SER A 244 12.32 -28.97 11.98
C SER A 244 11.43 -29.66 10.95
N ASP A 245 10.11 -29.43 11.03
CA ASP A 245 9.09 -30.06 10.17
C ASP A 245 8.94 -29.34 8.82
N LEU A 246 9.25 -28.04 8.76
CA LEU A 246 9.08 -27.19 7.58
C LEU A 246 10.40 -26.61 7.10
N LYS A 247 10.39 -26.07 5.87
CA LYS A 247 11.54 -25.32 5.33
C LYS A 247 11.81 -24.10 6.23
N PRO A 248 13.02 -23.97 6.81
CA PRO A 248 13.35 -22.88 7.71
C PRO A 248 13.35 -21.54 6.98
N VAL A 249 12.68 -20.55 7.56
CA VAL A 249 12.59 -19.17 7.07
C VAL A 249 12.86 -18.18 8.20
N GLY A 250 13.34 -16.99 7.86
CA GLY A 250 13.90 -16.03 8.84
C GLY A 250 12.95 -15.69 9.98
N TRP A 251 11.65 -15.54 9.70
CA TRP A 251 10.67 -15.21 10.72
C TRP A 251 10.53 -16.32 11.78
N MET A 252 10.78 -17.60 11.46
CA MET A 252 10.66 -18.69 12.44
C MET A 252 11.72 -18.57 13.54
N TYR A 253 12.96 -18.24 13.16
CA TYR A 253 14.03 -17.98 14.13
C TYR A 253 13.78 -16.70 14.92
N GLN A 254 13.25 -15.66 14.26
CA GLN A 254 12.80 -14.46 14.96
C GLN A 254 11.76 -14.80 16.05
N GLU A 255 10.75 -15.60 15.73
CA GLU A 255 9.75 -16.02 16.71
C GLU A 255 10.36 -16.88 17.82
N ARG A 256 11.24 -17.83 17.49
CA ARG A 256 11.91 -18.67 18.51
C ARG A 256 12.75 -17.83 19.49
N SER A 257 13.39 -16.77 18.98
CA SER A 257 14.20 -15.83 19.77
C SER A 257 13.42 -15.09 20.87
N LEU A 258 12.08 -15.05 20.79
CA LEU A 258 11.21 -14.50 21.83
C LEU A 258 11.16 -15.40 23.07
N TYR A 259 11.44 -16.70 22.91
CA TYR A 259 11.25 -17.72 23.94
C TYR A 259 12.57 -18.25 24.51
N CYS A 260 13.71 -17.72 24.07
CA CYS A 260 15.04 -18.06 24.58
C CYS A 260 15.80 -16.79 25.04
N ILE A 261 16.90 -16.99 25.75
CA ILE A 261 17.76 -15.94 26.30
C ILE A 261 19.22 -16.27 26.02
N GLY A 262 20.12 -15.30 26.16
CA GLY A 262 21.56 -15.55 26.04
C GLY A 262 22.01 -15.92 24.62
N LYS A 263 22.84 -16.97 24.52
CA LYS A 263 23.53 -17.34 23.27
C LYS A 263 22.57 -17.89 22.21
N GLU A 264 21.59 -18.66 22.63
CA GLU A 264 20.56 -19.23 21.75
C GLU A 264 19.78 -18.11 21.06
N LYS A 265 19.42 -17.06 21.82
CA LYS A 265 18.76 -15.88 21.26
C LYS A 265 19.65 -15.19 20.24
N ALA A 266 20.93 -14.96 20.56
CA ALA A 266 21.86 -14.32 19.64
C ALA A 266 22.02 -15.10 18.32
N MET A 267 22.11 -16.43 18.39
CA MET A 267 22.15 -17.31 17.20
C MET A 267 20.87 -17.19 16.38
N ASP A 268 19.70 -17.25 17.02
CA ASP A 268 18.41 -17.11 16.33
C ASP A 268 18.28 -15.76 15.62
N LEU A 269 18.74 -14.66 16.22
CA LEU A 269 18.73 -13.34 15.58
C LEU A 269 19.66 -13.26 14.36
N ILE A 270 20.81 -13.96 14.41
CA ILE A 270 21.73 -14.04 13.27
C ILE A 270 21.07 -14.84 12.14
N SER A 271 20.60 -16.05 12.42
CA SER A 271 19.93 -16.91 11.42
C SER A 271 18.68 -16.24 10.82
N ALA A 272 17.92 -15.50 11.63
CA ALA A 272 16.78 -14.72 11.14
C ALA A 272 17.21 -13.70 10.07
N THR A 273 18.31 -12.97 10.32
CA THR A 273 18.84 -11.94 9.40
C THR A 273 19.44 -12.56 8.14
N GLU A 274 20.13 -13.70 8.26
CA GLU A 274 20.75 -14.39 7.12
C GLU A 274 19.71 -14.94 6.14
N LEU A 275 18.58 -15.42 6.66
CA LEU A 275 17.48 -15.95 5.85
C LEU A 275 16.55 -14.84 5.33
N ASP A 276 16.31 -13.81 6.13
CA ASP A 276 15.48 -12.66 5.76
C ASP A 276 16.03 -11.36 6.39
N PRO A 277 16.81 -10.59 5.63
CA PRO A 277 17.39 -9.34 6.14
C PRO A 277 16.35 -8.21 6.23
N THR A 278 15.11 -8.39 5.76
CA THR A 278 14.08 -7.34 5.79
C THR A 278 13.35 -7.25 7.13
N LEU A 279 13.56 -8.24 8.00
CA LEU A 279 13.04 -8.32 9.35
C LEU A 279 13.69 -7.24 10.24
N SER A 280 12.89 -6.34 10.81
CA SER A 280 13.42 -5.29 11.68
C SER A 280 13.76 -5.76 13.09
N PHE A 281 13.05 -6.77 13.57
CA PHE A 281 13.19 -7.26 14.93
C PHE A 281 14.62 -7.69 15.28
N PRO A 282 15.34 -8.48 14.45
CA PRO A 282 16.71 -8.88 14.78
C PRO A 282 17.68 -7.72 14.96
N TYR A 283 17.66 -6.74 14.06
CA TYR A 283 18.50 -5.54 14.17
C TYR A 283 18.18 -4.75 15.44
N LYS A 284 16.89 -4.52 15.72
CA LYS A 284 16.45 -3.80 16.92
C LYS A 284 16.94 -4.49 18.20
N HIS A 285 16.74 -5.79 18.31
CA HIS A 285 17.14 -6.54 19.50
C HIS A 285 18.66 -6.65 19.67
N ARG A 286 19.42 -6.85 18.59
CA ARG A 286 20.90 -6.81 18.66
C ARG A 286 21.41 -5.42 19.03
N ALA A 287 20.80 -4.37 18.49
CA ALA A 287 21.20 -3.00 18.83
C ALA A 287 20.94 -2.68 20.31
N VAL A 288 19.80 -3.10 20.87
CA VAL A 288 19.52 -2.99 22.31
C VAL A 288 20.51 -3.79 23.14
N PHE A 289 20.87 -5.01 22.72
CA PHE A 289 21.91 -5.80 23.40
C PHE A 289 23.27 -5.07 23.43
N PHE A 290 23.68 -4.43 22.31
CA PHE A 290 24.90 -3.60 22.31
C PHE A 290 24.80 -2.38 23.25
N LEU A 291 23.61 -1.77 23.38
CA LEU A 291 23.39 -0.70 24.34
C LEU A 291 23.55 -1.20 25.79
N GLU A 292 23.00 -2.37 26.12
CA GLU A 292 23.14 -3.00 27.44
C GLU A 292 24.61 -3.31 27.77
N GLU A 293 25.42 -3.66 26.77
CA GLU A 293 26.88 -3.82 26.89
C GLU A 293 27.65 -2.48 26.90
N ASN A 294 26.97 -1.34 26.95
CA ASN A 294 27.54 0.02 26.88
C ASN A 294 28.34 0.31 25.58
N LYS A 295 28.06 -0.42 24.50
CA LYS A 295 28.65 -0.25 23.16
C LYS A 295 27.72 0.58 22.27
N ILE A 296 27.47 1.84 22.65
CA ILE A 296 26.50 2.73 21.98
C ILE A 296 26.81 2.90 20.48
N GLY A 297 28.08 3.04 20.10
CA GLY A 297 28.48 3.16 18.70
C GLY A 297 28.15 1.92 17.86
N ALA A 298 28.28 0.72 18.45
CA ALA A 298 27.90 -0.53 17.80
C ALA A 298 26.37 -0.64 17.67
N ALA A 299 25.61 -0.20 18.68
CA ALA A 299 24.15 -0.14 18.63
C ALA A 299 23.65 0.76 17.48
N ILE A 300 24.25 1.95 17.34
CA ILE A 300 23.93 2.89 16.24
C ILE A 300 24.31 2.29 14.88
N SER A 301 25.48 1.66 14.77
CA SER A 301 25.91 0.98 13.54
C SER A 301 24.94 -0.14 13.15
N GLU A 302 24.50 -0.94 14.12
CA GLU A 302 23.59 -2.06 13.92
C GLU A 302 22.21 -1.60 13.44
N ILE A 303 21.63 -0.55 14.03
CA ILE A 303 20.33 -0.02 13.59
C ILE A 303 20.43 0.73 12.26
N ASN A 304 21.59 1.32 11.94
CA ASN A 304 21.82 1.96 10.64
C ASN A 304 21.78 0.97 9.47
N LYS A 305 22.13 -0.30 9.69
CA LYS A 305 22.03 -1.34 8.65
C LYS A 305 20.62 -1.42 8.08
N ILE A 306 19.60 -1.48 8.94
CA ILE A 306 18.21 -1.54 8.47
C ILE A 306 17.69 -0.20 7.97
N ILE A 307 17.99 0.91 8.67
CA ILE A 307 17.56 2.25 8.25
C ILE A 307 18.09 2.59 6.85
N GLY A 308 19.23 2.03 6.45
CA GLY A 308 19.84 2.22 5.12
C GLY A 308 18.95 1.78 3.94
N PHE A 309 18.07 0.80 4.12
CA PHE A 309 17.20 0.29 3.05
C PHE A 309 15.72 0.23 3.40
N LYS A 310 15.37 0.22 4.69
CA LYS A 310 13.98 0.18 5.18
C LYS A 310 13.83 1.14 6.35
N ILE A 311 13.19 2.28 6.08
CA ILE A 311 12.90 3.28 7.10
C ILE A 311 11.59 2.95 7.79
N SER A 312 11.63 2.91 9.11
CA SER A 312 10.45 2.78 9.95
C SER A 312 10.56 3.69 11.19
N PRO A 313 9.45 4.27 11.66
CA PRO A 313 9.45 5.16 12.82
C PRO A 313 10.08 4.56 14.08
N ASP A 314 9.85 3.27 14.34
CA ASP A 314 10.39 2.54 15.50
C ASP A 314 11.92 2.35 15.43
N CYS A 315 12.48 2.12 14.24
CA CYS A 315 13.94 2.06 14.06
C CYS A 315 14.59 3.44 14.25
N LEU A 316 13.95 4.51 13.74
CA LEU A 316 14.41 5.88 13.96
C LEU A 316 14.32 6.27 15.44
N GLU A 317 13.26 5.87 16.14
CA GLU A 317 13.11 6.11 17.58
C GLU A 317 14.26 5.47 18.36
N LEU A 318 14.57 4.20 18.09
CA LEU A 318 15.69 3.51 18.74
C LEU A 318 17.02 4.20 18.46
N ARG A 319 17.26 4.64 17.23
CA ARG A 319 18.48 5.40 16.90
C ARG A 319 18.53 6.73 17.64
N ALA A 320 17.42 7.47 17.71
CA ALA A 320 17.32 8.70 18.48
C ALA A 320 17.62 8.46 19.96
N TRP A 321 17.14 7.36 20.53
CA TRP A 321 17.42 6.99 21.92
C TRP A 321 18.92 6.69 22.15
N PHE A 322 19.55 5.92 21.26
CA PHE A 322 20.99 5.67 21.34
C PHE A 322 21.82 6.96 21.20
N LEU A 323 21.39 7.87 20.34
CA LEU A 323 22.03 9.17 20.16
C LEU A 323 21.89 10.08 21.39
N ILE A 324 20.72 10.09 22.04
CA ILE A 324 20.50 10.77 23.32
C ILE A 324 21.42 10.18 24.40
N ALA A 325 21.56 8.85 24.45
CA ALA A 325 22.49 8.19 25.37
C ALA A 325 23.95 8.56 25.08
N MET A 326 24.31 8.76 23.81
CA MET A 326 25.62 9.26 23.37
C MET A 326 25.81 10.77 23.60
N LYS A 327 24.76 11.51 24.01
CA LYS A 327 24.69 12.97 24.11
C LYS A 327 24.81 13.71 22.77
N ASP A 328 24.52 13.04 21.66
CA ASP A 328 24.38 13.65 20.33
C ASP A 328 22.92 14.05 20.09
N TYR A 329 22.53 15.17 20.71
CA TYR A 329 21.16 15.66 20.69
C TYR A 329 20.72 16.17 19.32
N GLU A 330 21.66 16.62 18.48
CA GLU A 330 21.39 17.14 17.14
C GLU A 330 20.91 16.03 16.20
N ARG A 331 21.64 14.91 16.16
CA ARG A 331 21.23 13.77 15.35
C ARG A 331 19.98 13.11 15.90
N ALA A 332 19.79 13.10 17.22
CA ALA A 332 18.55 12.63 17.82
C ALA A 332 17.37 13.50 17.37
N LEU A 333 17.49 14.83 17.45
CA LEU A 333 16.45 15.76 17.00
C LEU A 333 16.13 15.61 15.51
N ARG A 334 17.14 15.36 14.68
CA ARG A 334 16.96 15.03 13.25
C ARG A 334 16.05 13.82 13.08
N ASP A 335 16.31 12.74 13.80
CA ASP A 335 15.53 11.50 13.69
C ASP A 335 14.10 11.69 14.21
N VAL A 336 13.91 12.40 15.32
CA VAL A 336 12.57 12.72 15.87
C VAL A 336 11.74 13.52 14.88
N ARG A 337 12.33 14.54 14.23
CA ARG A 337 11.63 15.31 13.20
C ARG A 337 11.28 14.46 11.99
N ALA A 338 12.18 13.57 11.56
CA ALA A 338 11.89 12.64 10.47
C ALA A 338 10.73 11.71 10.82
N ILE A 339 10.66 11.20 12.06
CA ILE A 339 9.52 10.41 12.56
C ILE A 339 8.21 11.19 12.41
N LEU A 340 8.16 12.45 12.84
CA LEU A 340 6.97 13.29 12.74
C LEU A 340 6.55 13.58 11.29
N THR A 341 7.48 13.56 10.34
CA THR A 341 7.12 13.63 8.91
C THR A 341 6.50 12.35 8.38
N LEU A 342 6.95 11.18 8.86
CA LEU A 342 6.43 9.87 8.48
C LEU A 342 5.06 9.64 9.13
N ASP A 343 4.96 9.91 10.42
CA ASP A 343 3.75 9.79 11.24
C ASP A 343 3.65 10.96 12.26
N PRO A 344 2.82 11.98 11.99
CA PRO A 344 2.62 13.13 12.86
C PRO A 344 2.02 12.77 14.22
N ASN A 345 1.29 11.65 14.31
CA ASN A 345 0.64 11.21 15.54
C ASN A 345 1.48 10.16 16.28
N TYR A 346 2.73 9.97 15.89
CA TYR A 346 3.59 8.95 16.47
C TYR A 346 3.83 9.20 17.97
N MET A 347 3.55 8.17 18.77
CA MET A 347 3.76 8.18 20.21
C MET A 347 5.04 7.44 20.56
N MET A 348 6.07 8.19 20.95
CA MET A 348 7.37 7.68 21.35
C MET A 348 7.33 7.05 22.75
N PHE A 349 8.35 6.24 23.04
CA PHE A 349 8.62 5.55 24.29
C PHE A 349 7.44 4.71 24.76
N TYR A 350 7.00 3.79 23.90
CA TYR A 350 5.88 2.88 24.17
C TYR A 350 4.55 3.61 24.45
N GLY A 351 4.28 4.71 23.74
CA GLY A 351 3.02 5.44 23.89
C GLY A 351 3.06 6.56 24.94
N ASN A 352 4.20 6.82 25.58
CA ASN A 352 4.28 7.72 26.73
C ASN A 352 4.54 9.19 26.38
N MET A 353 5.05 9.49 25.18
CA MET A 353 5.45 10.85 24.81
C MET A 353 5.13 11.15 23.35
N LYS A 354 4.46 12.27 23.07
CA LYS A 354 4.35 12.81 21.72
C LYS A 354 5.71 13.27 21.21
N GLY A 355 6.03 13.00 19.95
CA GLY A 355 7.30 13.44 19.36
C GLY A 355 7.54 14.95 19.44
N ASP A 356 6.50 15.77 19.32
CA ASP A 356 6.60 17.23 19.46
C ASP A 356 7.18 17.67 20.80
N ARG A 357 6.79 16.98 21.88
CA ARG A 357 7.30 17.26 23.22
C ARG A 357 8.80 16.97 23.33
N LEU A 358 9.27 15.91 22.66
CA LEU A 358 10.69 15.60 22.61
C LEU A 358 11.46 16.63 21.77
N VAL A 359 10.89 17.10 20.67
CA VAL A 359 11.44 18.22 19.89
C VAL A 359 11.62 19.45 20.76
N GLU A 360 10.61 19.83 21.56
CA GLU A 360 10.69 20.97 22.48
C GLU A 360 11.78 20.82 23.53
N LEU A 361 11.98 19.61 24.07
CA LEU A 361 13.01 19.32 25.07
C LEU A 361 14.42 19.38 24.48
N LEU A 362 14.61 18.93 23.24
CA LEU A 362 15.91 18.90 22.57
C LEU A 362 16.28 20.23 21.89
N ARG A 363 15.28 21.04 21.52
CA ARG A 363 15.45 22.34 20.83
C ARG A 363 16.44 23.30 21.51
N PRO A 364 16.52 23.45 22.85
CA PRO A 364 17.46 24.35 23.50
C PRO A 364 18.93 23.93 23.35
N VAL A 365 19.17 22.63 23.16
CA VAL A 365 20.51 22.05 23.03
C VAL A 365 20.94 22.00 21.56
N ALA A 366 20.03 22.27 20.64
CA ALA A 366 20.26 22.26 19.21
C ALA A 366 20.58 23.65 18.63
N GLN A 367 21.30 23.67 17.52
CA GLN A 367 21.70 24.86 16.78
C GLN A 367 20.46 25.53 16.20
N LYS A 368 20.29 26.81 16.54
CA LYS A 368 19.22 27.63 15.95
C LYS A 368 19.64 28.06 14.55
N TRP A 369 18.88 27.62 13.56
CA TRP A 369 19.03 28.04 12.17
C TRP A 369 18.03 29.14 11.85
N ASN A 370 18.51 30.18 11.15
CA ASN A 370 17.62 31.12 10.50
C ASN A 370 17.02 30.49 9.23
N GLN A 371 16.11 31.20 8.56
CA GLN A 371 15.48 30.67 7.34
C GLN A 371 16.48 30.40 6.21
N ALA A 372 17.49 31.25 6.03
CA ALA A 372 18.51 31.08 5.00
C ALA A 372 19.40 29.86 5.28
N ASP A 373 19.79 29.65 6.54
CA ASP A 373 20.54 28.48 6.99
C ASP A 373 19.76 27.20 6.70
N CYS A 374 18.44 27.17 7.00
CA CYS A 374 17.59 26.02 6.67
C CYS A 374 17.57 25.72 5.17
N TRP A 375 17.48 26.74 4.30
CA TRP A 375 17.52 26.54 2.86
C TRP A 375 18.87 25.99 2.37
N MET A 376 19.98 26.49 2.93
CA MET A 376 21.33 26.00 2.64
C MET A 376 21.51 24.55 3.10
N GLN A 377 21.10 24.24 4.33
CA GLN A 377 21.16 22.88 4.89
C GLN A 377 20.29 21.90 4.12
N LEU A 378 19.09 22.32 3.70
CA LEU A 378 18.23 21.52 2.84
C LEU A 378 18.91 21.22 1.50
N TYR A 379 19.53 22.22 0.88
CA TYR A 379 20.22 22.05 -0.39
C TYR A 379 21.42 21.10 -0.26
N ASP A 380 22.30 21.32 0.71
CA ASP A 380 23.50 20.49 0.89
C ASP A 380 23.15 19.03 1.21
N ARG A 381 22.16 18.79 2.09
CA ARG A 381 21.70 17.44 2.45
C ARG A 381 20.98 16.74 1.31
N TRP A 382 20.18 17.47 0.54
CA TRP A 382 19.53 16.88 -0.62
C TRP A 382 20.57 16.47 -1.68
N SER A 383 21.54 17.35 -1.94
CA SER A 383 22.67 17.06 -2.82
C SER A 383 23.45 15.84 -2.37
N SER A 384 23.72 15.67 -1.06
CA SER A 384 24.43 14.50 -0.53
C SER A 384 23.57 13.24 -0.38
N VAL A 385 22.29 13.27 -0.81
CA VAL A 385 21.36 12.14 -0.70
C VAL A 385 21.07 11.78 0.78
N ASP A 386 21.13 12.74 1.70
CA ASP A 386 20.68 12.59 3.11
C ASP A 386 19.17 12.88 3.20
N ASP A 387 18.36 11.89 2.80
CA ASP A 387 16.90 12.04 2.75
C ASP A 387 16.27 12.24 4.14
N ILE A 388 16.79 11.55 5.17
CA ILE A 388 16.34 11.71 6.57
C ILE A 388 16.65 13.12 7.09
N GLY A 389 17.87 13.60 6.86
CA GLY A 389 18.24 14.96 7.24
C GLY A 389 17.44 16.00 6.48
N SER A 390 17.21 15.81 5.19
CA SER A 390 16.40 16.69 4.36
C SER A 390 14.96 16.79 4.89
N LEU A 391 14.35 15.67 5.28
CA LEU A 391 13.02 15.65 5.93
C LEU A 391 13.00 16.42 7.24
N ALA A 392 14.03 16.25 8.07
CA ALA A 392 14.13 16.97 9.34
C ALA A 392 14.21 18.49 9.14
N VAL A 393 14.96 18.95 8.13
CA VAL A 393 15.04 20.38 7.79
C VAL A 393 13.68 20.89 7.29
N VAL A 394 13.02 20.15 6.39
CA VAL A 394 11.68 20.51 5.89
C VAL A 394 10.67 20.60 7.04
N HIS A 395 10.71 19.67 8.00
CA HIS A 395 9.88 19.71 9.20
C HIS A 395 10.10 21.00 9.99
N GLN A 396 11.36 21.33 10.30
CA GLN A 396 11.72 22.56 11.01
C GLN A 396 11.24 23.83 10.27
N MET A 397 11.31 23.84 8.94
CA MET A 397 10.83 24.96 8.15
C MET A 397 9.29 25.09 8.17
N LEU A 398 8.57 23.96 8.20
CA LEU A 398 7.13 23.91 8.30
C LEU A 398 6.62 24.31 9.70
N GLU A 399 7.38 24.06 10.78
CA GLU A 399 7.08 24.58 12.13
C GLU A 399 6.97 26.12 12.11
N ASN A 400 7.86 26.79 11.38
CA ASN A 400 7.86 28.25 11.25
C ASN A 400 6.83 28.77 10.23
N ASN A 401 6.50 27.97 9.20
CA ASN A 401 5.61 28.37 8.11
C ASN A 401 4.68 27.20 7.69
N PRO A 402 3.66 26.88 8.49
CA PRO A 402 2.81 25.70 8.26
C PRO A 402 1.92 25.86 7.02
N GLY A 403 1.73 27.06 6.48
CA GLY A 403 0.95 27.30 5.26
C GLY A 403 1.71 27.03 3.96
N LYS A 404 3.02 26.75 4.00
CA LYS A 404 3.86 26.77 2.78
C LYS A 404 3.72 25.47 1.96
N SER A 405 2.84 25.50 0.95
CA SER A 405 2.54 24.40 0.02
C SER A 405 3.78 23.76 -0.60
N ILE A 406 4.73 24.56 -1.12
CA ILE A 406 5.95 24.08 -1.77
C ILE A 406 6.84 23.20 -0.86
N LEU A 407 6.87 23.45 0.45
CA LEU A 407 7.65 22.61 1.37
C LEU A 407 7.02 21.24 1.56
N ARG A 408 5.68 21.18 1.59
CA ARG A 408 4.95 19.90 1.65
C ARG A 408 5.09 19.10 0.36
N PHE A 409 5.14 19.76 -0.79
CA PHE A 409 5.46 19.11 -2.06
C PHE A 409 6.89 18.52 -2.05
N ARG A 410 7.89 19.24 -1.53
CA ARG A 410 9.24 18.67 -1.37
C ARG A 410 9.27 17.49 -0.42
N GLN A 411 8.50 17.58 0.67
CA GLN A 411 8.34 16.49 1.62
C GLN A 411 7.79 15.25 0.92
N SER A 412 6.79 15.36 0.04
CA SER A 412 6.27 14.21 -0.70
C SER A 412 7.33 13.58 -1.60
N LEU A 413 8.13 14.38 -2.31
CA LEU A 413 9.24 13.87 -3.14
C LEU A 413 10.30 13.10 -2.34
N LEU A 414 10.69 13.60 -1.16
CA LEU A 414 11.62 12.90 -0.26
C LEU A 414 11.00 11.59 0.27
N LEU A 415 9.72 11.62 0.65
CA LEU A 415 9.02 10.43 1.14
C LEU A 415 8.87 9.36 0.05
N LEU A 416 8.69 9.74 -1.22
CA LEU A 416 8.73 8.80 -2.35
C LEU A 416 10.11 8.15 -2.49
N ARG A 417 11.20 8.92 -2.37
CA ARG A 417 12.57 8.38 -2.39
C ARG A 417 12.85 7.38 -1.28
N LEU A 418 12.18 7.54 -0.12
CA LEU A 418 12.25 6.64 1.02
C LEU A 418 11.22 5.50 0.97
N ASN A 419 10.57 5.28 -0.19
CA ASN A 419 9.55 4.26 -0.40
C ASN A 419 8.36 4.36 0.58
N SER A 420 8.03 5.56 1.04
CA SER A 420 6.94 5.85 1.99
C SER A 420 5.72 6.45 1.28
N GLN A 421 5.12 5.68 0.35
CA GLN A 421 4.04 6.14 -0.54
C GLN A 421 2.84 6.77 0.19
N LYS A 422 2.37 6.15 1.29
CA LYS A 422 1.24 6.68 2.07
C LYS A 422 1.53 8.07 2.65
N ALA A 423 2.71 8.24 3.26
CA ALA A 423 3.13 9.52 3.82
C ALA A 423 3.35 10.55 2.71
N ALA A 424 3.93 10.15 1.58
CA ALA A 424 4.11 11.02 0.42
C ALA A 424 2.79 11.56 -0.12
N MET A 425 1.80 10.69 -0.35
CA MET A 425 0.48 11.07 -0.82
C MET A 425 -0.25 11.99 0.18
N ARG A 426 -0.11 11.74 1.49
CA ARG A 426 -0.63 12.65 2.53
C ARG A 426 0.01 14.03 2.41
N SER A 427 1.32 14.12 2.31
CA SER A 427 2.03 15.39 2.17
C SER A 427 1.65 16.14 0.88
N LEU A 428 1.47 15.42 -0.23
CA LEU A 428 1.03 15.99 -1.50
C LEU A 428 -0.40 16.55 -1.43
N ARG A 429 -1.33 15.82 -0.79
CA ARG A 429 -2.70 16.31 -0.53
C ARG A 429 -2.70 17.55 0.36
N LEU A 430 -1.84 17.59 1.39
CA LEU A 430 -1.69 18.78 2.22
C LEU A 430 -1.07 19.94 1.42
N ALA A 431 -0.15 19.70 0.49
CA ALA A 431 0.38 20.73 -0.40
C ALA A 431 -0.75 21.37 -1.25
N ARG A 432 -1.63 20.53 -1.82
CA ARG A 432 -2.84 20.96 -2.52
C ARG A 432 -3.76 21.80 -1.63
N ASN A 433 -4.08 21.33 -0.42
CA ASN A 433 -5.02 22.03 0.48
C ASN A 433 -4.48 23.39 0.95
N HIS A 434 -3.17 23.51 1.13
CA HIS A 434 -2.51 24.76 1.53
C HIS A 434 -1.98 25.58 0.34
N SER A 435 -2.40 25.26 -0.89
CA SER A 435 -2.04 26.03 -2.08
C SER A 435 -2.47 27.49 -1.94
N SER A 436 -1.54 28.41 -2.20
CA SER A 436 -1.78 29.85 -2.11
C SER A 436 -2.43 30.41 -3.39
N SER A 437 -2.24 29.72 -4.50
CA SER A 437 -2.69 30.13 -5.83
C SER A 437 -3.35 28.97 -6.58
N ALA A 438 -4.20 29.31 -7.56
CA ALA A 438 -4.88 28.33 -8.39
C ALA A 438 -3.90 27.48 -9.22
N HIS A 439 -2.85 28.09 -9.79
CA HIS A 439 -1.88 27.38 -10.62
C HIS A 439 -1.07 26.34 -9.80
N GLU A 440 -0.69 26.64 -8.55
CA GLU A 440 -0.05 25.67 -7.64
C GLU A 440 -0.98 24.50 -7.35
N ARG A 441 -2.27 24.78 -7.09
CA ARG A 441 -3.27 23.74 -6.80
C ARG A 441 -3.38 22.75 -7.96
N LEU A 442 -3.47 23.26 -9.19
CA LEU A 442 -3.57 22.45 -10.40
C LEU A 442 -2.33 21.57 -10.61
N VAL A 443 -1.12 22.09 -10.32
CA VAL A 443 0.12 21.30 -10.35
C VAL A 443 0.05 20.14 -9.37
N TYR A 444 -0.37 20.37 -8.13
CA TYR A 444 -0.46 19.30 -7.13
C TYR A 444 -1.58 18.30 -7.43
N GLU A 445 -2.72 18.75 -7.95
CA GLU A 445 -3.76 17.86 -8.46
C GLU A 445 -3.26 17.00 -9.61
N GLY A 446 -2.49 17.57 -10.54
CA GLY A 446 -1.87 16.83 -11.62
C GLY A 446 -0.87 15.77 -11.13
N TRP A 447 -0.03 16.07 -10.13
CA TRP A 447 0.83 15.05 -9.51
C TRP A 447 0.04 13.94 -8.81
N ILE A 448 -1.05 14.28 -8.12
CA ILE A 448 -1.92 13.27 -7.49
C ILE A 448 -2.52 12.35 -8.57
N LEU A 449 -3.05 12.93 -9.64
CA LEU A 449 -3.64 12.19 -10.76
C LEU A 449 -2.60 11.28 -11.42
N TYR A 450 -1.40 11.79 -11.69
CA TYR A 450 -0.28 11.03 -12.22
C TYR A 450 0.07 9.84 -11.32
N ASP A 451 0.24 10.05 -10.02
CA ASP A 451 0.55 9.00 -9.04
C ASP A 451 -0.59 7.96 -8.91
N THR A 452 -1.84 8.33 -9.22
CA THR A 452 -3.00 7.42 -9.27
C THR A 452 -3.24 6.79 -10.65
N GLY A 453 -2.34 7.01 -11.61
CA GLY A 453 -2.42 6.42 -12.96
C GLY A 453 -3.30 7.19 -13.96
N HIS A 454 -3.86 8.33 -13.59
CA HIS A 454 -4.76 9.15 -14.43
C HIS A 454 -3.92 10.17 -15.21
N ARG A 455 -3.06 9.66 -16.11
CA ARG A 455 -1.99 10.45 -16.76
C ARG A 455 -2.51 11.56 -17.70
N GLU A 456 -3.54 11.28 -18.50
CA GLU A 456 -4.10 12.28 -19.42
C GLU A 456 -4.70 13.47 -18.67
N GLU A 457 -5.43 13.19 -17.58
CA GLU A 457 -5.97 14.23 -16.71
C GLU A 457 -4.84 15.04 -16.03
N ALA A 458 -3.73 14.38 -15.66
CA ALA A 458 -2.56 15.06 -15.11
C ALA A 458 -1.93 16.04 -16.11
N ILE A 459 -1.81 15.64 -17.38
CA ILE A 459 -1.32 16.51 -18.46
C ILE A 459 -2.26 17.70 -18.66
N ALA A 460 -3.57 17.47 -18.71
CA ALA A 460 -4.56 18.53 -18.84
C ALA A 460 -4.48 19.55 -17.69
N LYS A 461 -4.27 19.08 -16.45
CA LYS A 461 -4.07 19.95 -15.28
C LYS A 461 -2.78 20.77 -15.36
N ALA A 462 -1.70 20.18 -15.89
CA ALA A 462 -0.46 20.90 -16.11
C ALA A 462 -0.65 22.01 -17.18
N GLU A 463 -1.36 21.74 -18.26
CA GLU A 463 -1.68 22.72 -19.31
C GLU A 463 -2.55 23.88 -18.79
N GLU A 464 -3.59 23.55 -18.02
CA GLU A 464 -4.45 24.52 -17.35
C GLU A 464 -3.60 25.44 -16.44
N SER A 465 -2.68 24.86 -15.66
CA SER A 465 -1.75 25.63 -14.82
C SER A 465 -0.82 26.54 -15.63
N ILE A 466 -0.22 26.04 -16.71
CA ILE A 466 0.67 26.81 -17.60
C ILE A 466 -0.08 28.00 -18.22
N SER A 467 -1.35 27.82 -18.58
CA SER A 467 -2.19 28.88 -19.16
C SER A 467 -2.44 30.04 -18.19
N ILE A 468 -2.50 29.76 -16.88
CA ILE A 468 -2.64 30.76 -15.82
C ILE A 468 -1.30 31.42 -15.52
N GLN A 469 -0.27 30.59 -15.26
CA GLN A 469 1.06 31.05 -14.93
C GLN A 469 2.13 30.04 -15.37
N ARG A 470 3.06 30.52 -16.21
CA ARG A 470 4.27 29.78 -16.57
C ARG A 470 5.12 29.55 -15.31
N SER A 471 5.26 28.30 -14.91
CA SER A 471 6.03 27.88 -13.73
C SER A 471 6.87 26.66 -14.07
N PHE A 472 8.01 26.52 -13.37
CA PHE A 472 8.89 25.37 -13.53
C PHE A 472 8.12 24.06 -13.28
N GLU A 473 7.31 24.02 -12.22
CA GLU A 473 6.61 22.82 -11.78
C GLU A 473 5.56 22.34 -12.79
N ALA A 474 4.84 23.26 -13.42
CA ALA A 474 3.82 22.88 -14.40
C ALA A 474 4.45 22.34 -15.70
N PHE A 475 5.51 22.98 -16.20
CA PHE A 475 6.27 22.44 -17.34
C PHE A 475 6.92 21.09 -17.01
N PHE A 476 7.51 20.98 -15.82
CA PHE A 476 8.17 19.74 -15.39
C PHE A 476 7.18 18.59 -15.22
N LEU A 477 6.01 18.83 -14.60
CA LEU A 477 4.94 17.82 -14.51
C LEU A 477 4.49 17.36 -15.90
N LYS A 478 4.24 18.29 -16.82
CA LYS A 478 3.81 17.96 -18.19
C LYS A 478 4.87 17.13 -18.91
N ALA A 479 6.13 17.57 -18.85
CA ALA A 479 7.27 16.85 -19.44
C ALA A 479 7.39 15.44 -18.87
N TYR A 480 7.27 15.30 -17.55
CA TYR A 480 7.38 14.01 -16.86
C TYR A 480 6.25 13.06 -17.23
N ALA A 481 5.01 13.54 -17.24
CA ALA A 481 3.84 12.73 -17.61
C ALA A 481 3.86 12.29 -19.09
N LEU A 482 4.37 13.14 -20.00
CA LEU A 482 4.51 12.83 -21.42
C LEU A 482 5.66 11.85 -21.71
N ALA A 483 6.77 11.95 -20.99
CA ALA A 483 7.91 11.04 -21.17
C ALA A 483 7.54 9.57 -20.83
N ASP A 484 6.58 9.38 -19.93
CA ASP A 484 6.10 8.07 -19.49
C ASP A 484 5.09 7.43 -20.48
N SER A 485 4.50 8.22 -21.39
CA SER A 485 3.45 7.74 -22.31
C SER A 485 3.95 7.37 -23.72
N CYS A 486 5.10 7.87 -24.17
CA CYS A 486 5.51 7.75 -25.57
C CYS A 486 7.00 7.48 -25.74
N ILE A 487 7.34 6.48 -26.56
CA ILE A 487 8.71 6.06 -26.94
C ILE A 487 9.12 6.69 -28.29
N ASP A 488 8.23 7.49 -28.91
CA ASP A 488 8.41 7.98 -30.27
C ASP A 488 9.32 9.22 -30.34
N SER A 489 10.06 9.34 -31.45
CA SER A 489 10.99 10.45 -31.69
C SER A 489 10.33 11.84 -31.66
N GLU A 490 9.05 11.95 -32.04
CA GLU A 490 8.30 13.21 -31.99
C GLU A 490 7.96 13.62 -30.55
N SER A 491 7.58 12.66 -29.70
CA SER A 491 7.34 12.93 -28.28
C SER A 491 8.62 13.35 -27.54
N SER A 492 9.78 12.75 -27.85
CA SER A 492 11.05 13.14 -27.23
C SER A 492 11.41 14.60 -27.49
N LYS A 493 11.16 15.11 -28.70
CA LYS A 493 11.36 16.54 -29.02
C LYS A 493 10.44 17.46 -28.22
N SER A 494 9.16 17.12 -28.13
CA SER A 494 8.19 17.88 -27.32
C SER A 494 8.60 17.91 -25.83
N VAL A 495 9.08 16.80 -25.29
CA VAL A 495 9.56 16.74 -23.89
C VAL A 495 10.84 17.57 -23.70
N ILE A 496 11.78 17.54 -24.65
CA ILE A 496 12.97 18.40 -24.65
C ILE A 496 12.55 19.87 -24.59
N ASP A 497 11.66 20.31 -25.48
CA ASP A 497 11.17 21.70 -25.52
C ASP A 497 10.53 22.10 -24.17
N LEU A 498 9.71 21.22 -23.57
CA LEU A 498 9.08 21.46 -22.27
C LEU A 498 10.11 21.58 -21.14
N LEU A 499 11.15 20.74 -21.13
CA LEU A 499 12.21 20.81 -20.12
C LEU A 499 13.08 22.05 -20.29
N GLU A 500 13.37 22.47 -21.52
CA GLU A 500 14.06 23.73 -21.79
C GLU A 500 13.23 24.94 -21.33
N GLU A 501 11.92 24.94 -21.59
CA GLU A 501 11.00 25.96 -21.08
C GLU A 501 10.92 25.96 -19.54
N ALA A 502 10.95 24.78 -18.91
CA ALA A 502 11.06 24.69 -17.46
C ALA A 502 12.37 25.36 -16.96
N LEU A 503 13.51 25.10 -17.61
CA LEU A 503 14.81 25.65 -17.21
C LEU A 503 14.91 27.18 -17.35
N LYS A 504 14.12 27.77 -18.27
CA LYS A 504 13.97 29.24 -18.42
C LYS A 504 13.18 29.87 -17.27
N CYS A 505 12.34 29.10 -16.56
CA CYS A 505 11.57 29.59 -15.43
C CYS A 505 12.43 29.77 -14.16
N PRO A 506 12.08 30.72 -13.26
CA PRO A 506 12.76 30.86 -11.97
C PRO A 506 12.62 29.59 -11.12
N SER A 507 13.75 29.02 -10.71
CA SER A 507 13.79 27.77 -9.93
C SER A 507 15.13 27.64 -9.20
N ASP A 508 15.19 26.79 -8.17
CA ASP A 508 16.42 26.52 -7.44
C ASP A 508 17.32 25.51 -8.17
N GLY A 509 18.59 25.46 -7.76
CA GLY A 509 19.57 24.54 -8.35
C GLY A 509 19.17 23.07 -8.22
N LEU A 510 18.40 22.72 -7.18
CA LEU A 510 17.94 21.35 -6.99
C LEU A 510 17.00 20.90 -8.11
N ARG A 511 15.94 21.68 -8.35
CA ARG A 511 14.94 21.41 -9.39
C ARG A 511 15.54 21.50 -10.78
N LYS A 512 16.37 22.51 -11.03
CA LYS A 512 17.12 22.63 -12.29
C LYS A 512 18.01 21.41 -12.53
N GLY A 513 18.63 20.87 -11.48
CA GLY A 513 19.40 19.63 -11.55
C GLY A 513 18.58 18.43 -12.00
N GLN A 514 17.36 18.29 -11.48
CA GLN A 514 16.43 17.22 -11.89
C GLN A 514 16.00 17.37 -13.36
N ALA A 515 15.64 18.58 -13.79
CA ALA A 515 15.30 18.84 -15.19
C ALA A 515 16.47 18.57 -16.14
N LEU A 516 17.68 19.02 -15.81
CA LEU A 516 18.90 18.74 -16.60
C LEU A 516 19.23 17.25 -16.64
N ASN A 517 19.05 16.52 -15.53
CA ASN A 517 19.24 15.08 -15.50
C ASN A 517 18.24 14.34 -16.41
N ASN A 518 16.96 14.72 -16.36
CA ASN A 518 15.93 14.13 -17.22
C ASN A 518 16.16 14.49 -18.70
N LEU A 519 16.52 15.74 -18.98
CA LEU A 519 16.86 16.21 -20.32
C LEU A 519 18.05 15.42 -20.89
N GLY A 520 19.10 15.23 -20.09
CA GLY A 520 20.24 14.39 -20.45
C GLY A 520 19.84 12.95 -20.76
N SER A 521 18.87 12.37 -20.04
CA SER A 521 18.39 11.01 -20.34
C SER A 521 17.70 10.94 -21.69
N ILE A 522 16.84 11.92 -22.00
CA ILE A 522 16.12 11.96 -23.28
C ILE A 522 17.09 12.18 -24.45
N TYR A 523 18.13 13.01 -24.27
CA TYR A 523 19.19 13.14 -25.27
C TYR A 523 19.96 11.85 -25.51
N VAL A 524 20.22 11.05 -24.46
CA VAL A 524 20.81 9.71 -24.63
C VAL A 524 19.89 8.82 -25.45
N ASP A 525 18.59 8.84 -25.16
CA ASP A 525 17.62 8.01 -25.88
C ASP A 525 17.43 8.49 -27.35
N CYS A 526 17.75 9.75 -27.64
CA CYS A 526 17.84 10.33 -28.99
C CYS A 526 19.23 10.18 -29.66
N ASP A 527 20.16 9.43 -29.05
CA ASP A 527 21.56 9.25 -29.51
C ASP A 527 22.39 10.55 -29.61
N GLN A 528 21.97 11.62 -28.93
CA GLN A 528 22.68 12.91 -28.86
C GLN A 528 23.61 12.96 -27.64
N LEU A 529 24.65 12.12 -27.65
CA LEU A 529 25.52 11.88 -26.50
C LEU A 529 26.28 13.11 -26.00
N ASP A 530 26.69 14.02 -26.88
CA ASP A 530 27.45 15.23 -26.50
C ASP A 530 26.57 16.21 -25.71
N LEU A 531 25.35 16.46 -26.20
CA LEU A 531 24.36 17.31 -25.51
C LEU A 531 23.95 16.70 -24.17
N ALA A 532 23.81 15.37 -24.12
CA ALA A 532 23.56 14.66 -22.88
C ALA A 532 24.70 14.86 -21.87
N ALA A 533 25.96 14.70 -22.29
CA ALA A 533 27.13 14.90 -21.43
C ALA A 533 27.17 16.32 -20.85
N ASP A 534 26.86 17.33 -21.67
CA ASP A 534 26.83 18.72 -21.23
C ASP A 534 25.71 18.98 -20.22
N CYS A 535 24.52 18.41 -20.44
CA CYS A 535 23.42 18.48 -19.46
C CYS A 535 23.81 17.87 -18.11
N TYR A 536 24.44 16.69 -18.11
CA TYR A 536 24.88 16.05 -16.86
C TYR A 536 26.02 16.84 -16.18
N LYS A 537 26.98 17.36 -16.93
CA LYS A 537 28.04 18.23 -16.37
C LYS A 537 27.45 19.50 -15.76
N HIS A 538 26.46 20.11 -16.41
CA HIS A 538 25.74 21.27 -15.87
C HIS A 538 24.99 20.91 -14.58
N ALA A 539 24.31 19.76 -14.56
CA ALA A 539 23.63 19.25 -13.36
C ALA A 539 24.62 19.00 -12.20
N LEU A 540 25.81 18.47 -12.50
CA LEU A 540 26.87 18.26 -11.51
C LEU A 540 27.46 19.59 -10.97
N ASN A 541 27.59 20.60 -11.82
CA ASN A 541 28.04 21.95 -11.42
C ASN A 541 27.08 22.59 -10.41
N ILE A 542 25.78 22.29 -10.51
CA ILE A 542 24.77 22.67 -9.50
C ILE A 542 24.54 21.58 -8.45
N LYS A 543 25.56 20.75 -8.18
CA LYS A 543 25.58 19.72 -7.13
C LYS A 543 24.44 18.68 -7.20
N HIS A 544 23.92 18.37 -8.38
CA HIS A 544 22.95 17.28 -8.54
C HIS A 544 23.67 15.93 -8.66
N THR A 545 23.90 15.24 -7.53
CA THR A 545 24.74 14.03 -7.47
C THR A 545 24.29 12.89 -8.37
N ARG A 546 22.98 12.69 -8.58
CA ARG A 546 22.47 11.63 -9.47
C ARG A 546 22.93 11.76 -10.92
N ALA A 547 23.34 12.95 -11.37
CA ALA A 547 23.86 13.15 -12.72
C ALA A 547 25.16 12.39 -13.01
N HIS A 548 25.91 11.97 -11.98
CA HIS A 548 27.08 11.08 -12.17
C HIS A 548 26.68 9.75 -12.85
N GLN A 549 25.50 9.21 -12.51
CA GLN A 549 24.99 7.97 -13.12
C GLN A 549 24.69 8.18 -14.61
N GLY A 550 24.05 9.29 -14.96
CA GLY A 550 23.76 9.62 -16.35
C GLY A 550 25.02 9.86 -17.17
N LEU A 551 26.00 10.58 -16.61
CA LEU A 551 27.28 10.83 -17.28
C LEU A 551 28.09 9.53 -17.49
N ALA A 552 28.06 8.61 -16.52
CA ALA A 552 28.68 7.29 -16.68
C ALA A 552 28.04 6.49 -17.82
N ARG A 553 26.70 6.52 -17.95
CA ARG A 553 25.98 5.92 -19.08
C ARG A 553 26.45 6.49 -20.42
N VAL A 554 26.65 7.81 -20.50
CA VAL A 554 27.18 8.45 -21.72
C VAL A 554 28.59 7.97 -22.06
N TYR A 555 29.51 7.94 -21.09
CA TYR A 555 30.86 7.43 -21.32
C TYR A 555 30.88 5.96 -21.75
N HIS A 556 30.01 5.13 -21.19
CA HIS A 556 29.87 3.74 -21.59
C HIS A 556 29.41 3.61 -23.06
N LEU A 557 28.39 4.38 -23.46
CA LEU A 557 27.91 4.41 -24.86
C LEU A 557 28.98 4.94 -25.83
N GLN A 558 29.84 5.86 -25.38
CA GLN A 558 31.02 6.34 -26.11
C GLN A 558 32.19 5.33 -26.12
N ARG A 559 31.98 4.09 -25.65
CA ARG A 559 32.97 3.01 -25.54
C ARG A 559 34.16 3.35 -24.63
N GLN A 560 33.92 4.11 -23.56
CA GLN A 560 34.89 4.46 -22.54
C GLN A 560 34.50 3.86 -21.17
N PRO A 561 34.54 2.52 -21.00
CA PRO A 561 34.08 1.85 -19.78
C PRO A 561 34.87 2.25 -18.53
N LYS A 562 36.18 2.51 -18.66
CA LYS A 562 37.00 3.00 -17.55
C LYS A 562 36.54 4.37 -17.06
N ALA A 563 36.25 5.30 -17.97
CA ALA A 563 35.73 6.62 -17.60
C ALA A 563 34.34 6.51 -16.93
N ALA A 564 33.48 5.61 -17.41
CA ALA A 564 32.20 5.32 -16.77
C ALA A 564 32.36 4.77 -15.34
N TYR A 565 33.27 3.82 -15.15
CA TYR A 565 33.59 3.25 -13.83
C TYR A 565 34.17 4.28 -12.86
N ASP A 566 35.10 5.11 -13.32
CA ASP A 566 35.71 6.18 -12.53
C ASP A 566 34.67 7.23 -12.15
N GLU A 567 33.75 7.56 -13.05
CA GLU A 567 32.67 8.53 -12.79
C GLU A 567 31.67 7.99 -11.75
N MET A 568 31.31 6.70 -11.82
CA MET A 568 30.49 6.05 -10.79
C MET A 568 31.21 5.97 -9.44
N SER A 569 32.54 5.84 -9.43
CA SER A 569 33.32 5.86 -8.19
C SER A 569 33.23 7.22 -7.47
N LYS A 570 33.18 8.33 -8.22
CA LYS A 570 32.92 9.67 -7.65
C LYS A 570 31.52 9.78 -7.03
N LEU A 571 30.51 9.09 -7.58
CA LEU A 571 29.18 9.05 -6.99
C LEU A 571 29.20 8.35 -5.63
N ILE A 572 29.90 7.21 -5.53
CA ILE A 572 30.03 6.44 -4.29
C ILE A 572 30.74 7.26 -3.20
N GLU A 573 31.75 8.06 -3.55
CA GLU A 573 32.42 8.93 -2.58
C GLU A 573 31.52 10.03 -2.01
N LYS A 574 30.54 10.50 -2.79
CA LYS A 574 29.67 11.63 -2.43
C LYS A 574 28.35 11.25 -1.77
N ALA A 575 27.79 10.09 -2.11
CA ALA A 575 26.48 9.69 -1.63
C ALA A 575 26.58 9.03 -0.23
N GLN A 576 25.62 9.36 0.63
CA GLN A 576 25.54 8.77 1.98
C GLN A 576 24.90 7.36 1.96
N ASN A 577 24.14 7.04 0.91
CA ASN A 577 23.56 5.71 0.67
C ASN A 577 23.96 5.21 -0.73
N ASN A 578 24.86 4.23 -0.76
CA ASN A 578 25.61 3.86 -1.96
C ASN A 578 25.17 2.56 -2.63
N ALA A 579 24.18 1.84 -2.10
CA ALA A 579 23.82 0.53 -2.64
C ALA A 579 23.46 0.60 -4.14
N SER A 580 22.66 1.59 -4.53
CA SER A 580 22.32 1.86 -5.93
C SER A 580 23.54 2.24 -6.78
N ALA A 581 24.54 2.90 -6.20
CA ALA A 581 25.72 3.34 -6.93
C ALA A 581 26.67 2.17 -7.19
N TYR A 582 26.86 1.26 -6.21
CA TYR A 582 27.58 0.00 -6.43
C TYR A 582 26.89 -0.88 -7.47
N GLU A 583 25.56 -1.01 -7.39
CA GLU A 583 24.76 -1.74 -8.39
C GLU A 583 25.03 -1.20 -9.80
N LYS A 584 24.90 0.12 -10.00
CA LYS A 584 25.10 0.75 -11.30
C LYS A 584 26.55 0.68 -11.77
N ARG A 585 27.53 0.77 -10.87
CA ARG A 585 28.95 0.65 -11.25
C ARG A 585 29.31 -0.75 -11.74
N SER A 586 28.63 -1.78 -11.23
CA SER A 586 28.84 -3.17 -11.66
C SER A 586 28.57 -3.39 -13.16
N GLU A 587 27.77 -2.52 -13.80
CA GLU A 587 27.51 -2.55 -15.24
C GLU A 587 28.72 -2.12 -16.09
N TYR A 588 29.72 -1.47 -15.48
CA TYR A 588 30.86 -0.85 -16.17
C TYR A 588 32.21 -1.50 -15.86
N CYS A 589 32.23 -2.68 -15.23
CA CYS A 589 33.46 -3.38 -14.86
C CYS A 589 33.43 -4.86 -15.24
N ASP A 590 34.59 -5.52 -15.13
CA ASP A 590 34.72 -6.95 -15.39
C ASP A 590 33.96 -7.80 -14.36
N ARG A 591 33.65 -9.05 -14.74
CA ARG A 591 32.82 -9.99 -13.97
C ARG A 591 33.18 -10.09 -12.48
N GLU A 592 34.47 -10.11 -12.13
CA GLU A 592 34.90 -10.23 -10.73
C GLU A 592 34.71 -8.94 -9.91
N LEU A 593 34.98 -7.77 -10.51
CA LEU A 593 34.69 -6.49 -9.87
C LEU A 593 33.18 -6.29 -9.71
N ALA A 594 32.40 -6.69 -10.72
CA ALA A 594 30.94 -6.65 -10.69
C ALA A 594 30.40 -7.52 -9.55
N LYS A 595 30.90 -8.75 -9.36
CA LYS A 595 30.52 -9.61 -8.23
C LYS A 595 30.78 -8.93 -6.87
N ASN A 596 31.93 -8.27 -6.71
CA ASN A 596 32.27 -7.56 -5.47
C ASN A 596 31.33 -6.37 -5.22
N ASP A 597 31.10 -5.53 -6.23
CA ASP A 597 30.19 -4.38 -6.14
C ASP A 597 28.75 -4.83 -5.83
N LEU A 598 28.27 -5.89 -6.48
CA LEU A 598 26.94 -6.45 -6.24
C LEU A 598 26.81 -7.10 -4.86
N SER A 599 27.88 -7.73 -4.36
CA SER A 599 27.92 -8.23 -2.99
C SER A 599 27.76 -7.09 -1.98
N LEU A 600 28.52 -6.00 -2.14
CA LEU A 600 28.39 -4.79 -1.31
C LEU A 600 27.00 -4.16 -1.44
N ALA A 601 26.44 -4.11 -2.66
CA ALA A 601 25.09 -3.60 -2.88
C ALA A 601 24.04 -4.37 -2.06
N THR A 602 24.09 -5.71 -2.05
CA THR A 602 23.15 -6.54 -1.26
C THR A 602 23.38 -6.45 0.25
N GLN A 603 24.60 -6.16 0.70
CA GLN A 603 24.88 -5.94 2.12
C GLN A 603 24.31 -4.61 2.62
N LEU A 604 24.33 -3.58 1.76
CA LEU A 604 23.82 -2.25 2.08
C LEU A 604 22.29 -2.17 1.91
N ASP A 605 21.76 -2.79 0.85
CA ASP A 605 20.35 -2.82 0.52
C ASP A 605 19.97 -4.19 -0.08
N PRO A 606 19.49 -5.12 0.76
CA PRO A 606 19.04 -6.43 0.33
C PRO A 606 17.78 -6.39 -0.56
N LEU A 607 17.03 -5.29 -0.59
CA LEU A 607 15.80 -5.18 -1.37
C LEU A 607 16.07 -4.94 -2.87
N ARG A 608 17.32 -4.70 -3.27
CA ARG A 608 17.68 -4.56 -4.69
C ARG A 608 17.75 -5.93 -5.34
N THR A 609 16.92 -6.15 -6.36
CA THR A 609 16.76 -7.47 -6.98
C THR A 609 17.75 -7.72 -8.12
N TYR A 610 18.30 -6.66 -8.74
CA TYR A 610 19.31 -6.79 -9.80
C TYR A 610 20.56 -7.60 -9.39
N PRO A 611 21.19 -7.35 -8.21
CA PRO A 611 22.32 -8.16 -7.77
C PRO A 611 22.06 -9.67 -7.72
N TYR A 612 20.88 -10.09 -7.24
CA TYR A 612 20.50 -11.50 -7.18
C TYR A 612 20.31 -12.09 -8.57
N ARG A 613 19.63 -11.38 -9.47
CA ARG A 613 19.45 -11.79 -10.87
C ARG A 613 20.79 -11.97 -11.59
N TYR A 614 21.68 -10.99 -11.47
CA TYR A 614 22.99 -11.05 -12.10
C TYR A 614 23.83 -12.21 -11.57
N ARG A 615 23.94 -12.37 -10.24
CA ARG A 615 24.70 -13.49 -9.65
C ARG A 615 24.11 -14.84 -10.04
N ALA A 616 22.79 -14.98 -10.06
CA ALA A 616 22.13 -16.21 -10.46
C ALA A 616 22.37 -16.53 -11.95
N ALA A 617 22.31 -15.55 -12.84
CA ALA A 617 22.65 -15.73 -14.26
C ALA A 617 24.11 -16.15 -14.46
N VAL A 618 25.05 -15.53 -13.75
CA VAL A 618 26.46 -15.93 -13.79
C VAL A 618 26.66 -17.36 -13.29
N LEU A 619 25.95 -17.77 -12.22
CA LEU A 619 25.99 -19.14 -11.71
C LEU A 619 25.40 -20.13 -12.73
N MET A 620 24.34 -19.74 -13.44
CA MET A 620 23.74 -20.55 -14.50
C MET A 620 24.71 -20.75 -15.68
N ASP A 621 25.37 -19.68 -16.13
CA ASP A 621 26.43 -19.73 -17.15
C ASP A 621 27.61 -20.60 -16.73
N ASP A 622 27.93 -20.61 -15.43
CA ASP A 622 28.99 -21.43 -14.84
C ASP A 622 28.51 -22.89 -14.55
N HIS A 623 27.32 -23.29 -15.04
CA HIS A 623 26.68 -24.60 -14.83
C HIS A 623 26.41 -24.99 -13.37
N LYS A 624 26.25 -24.01 -12.49
CA LYS A 624 25.91 -24.17 -11.07
C LYS A 624 24.42 -23.91 -10.82
N GLU A 625 23.59 -24.71 -11.47
CA GLU A 625 22.13 -24.53 -11.52
C GLU A 625 21.48 -24.50 -10.13
N THR A 626 21.88 -25.40 -9.23
CA THR A 626 21.34 -25.48 -7.86
C THR A 626 21.67 -24.23 -7.04
N GLU A 627 22.88 -23.68 -7.18
CA GLU A 627 23.29 -22.43 -6.53
C GLU A 627 22.53 -21.24 -7.13
N ALA A 628 22.32 -21.21 -8.45
CA ALA A 628 21.54 -20.16 -9.13
C ALA A 628 20.08 -20.11 -8.65
N ILE A 629 19.43 -21.27 -8.55
CA ILE A 629 18.06 -21.38 -8.00
C ILE A 629 18.03 -20.97 -6.53
N ALA A 630 19.02 -21.36 -5.73
CA ALA A 630 19.11 -20.96 -4.33
C ALA A 630 19.27 -19.44 -4.21
N GLU A 631 20.07 -18.80 -5.06
CA GLU A 631 20.28 -17.36 -5.11
C GLU A 631 18.96 -16.59 -5.33
N LEU A 632 18.19 -16.98 -6.35
CA LEU A 632 16.88 -16.36 -6.63
C LEU A 632 15.87 -16.67 -5.52
N SER A 633 15.87 -17.90 -5.02
CA SER A 633 14.96 -18.32 -3.94
C SER A 633 15.16 -17.52 -2.67
N ARG A 634 16.41 -17.15 -2.33
CA ARG A 634 16.68 -16.27 -1.19
C ARG A 634 16.01 -14.91 -1.38
N ALA A 635 16.17 -14.29 -2.55
CA ALA A 635 15.56 -12.98 -2.84
C ALA A 635 14.02 -13.04 -2.84
N ILE A 636 13.45 -14.05 -3.49
CA ILE A 636 12.00 -14.23 -3.61
C ILE A 636 11.33 -14.41 -2.24
N ASN A 637 12.01 -15.06 -1.28
CA ASN A 637 11.46 -15.28 0.06
C ASN A 637 11.11 -13.98 0.81
N PHE A 638 11.87 -12.90 0.60
CA PHE A 638 11.65 -11.63 1.31
C PHE A 638 11.16 -10.50 0.38
N LYS A 639 11.34 -10.62 -0.93
CA LYS A 639 10.81 -9.70 -1.93
C LYS A 639 10.41 -10.46 -3.20
N PRO A 640 9.19 -11.01 -3.27
CA PRO A 640 8.69 -11.59 -4.49
C PRO A 640 8.46 -10.47 -5.51
N GLU A 641 9.13 -10.57 -6.66
CA GLU A 641 9.03 -9.61 -7.74
C GLU A 641 8.87 -10.36 -9.07
N LEU A 642 8.10 -9.79 -10.00
CA LEU A 642 7.80 -10.39 -11.29
C LEU A 642 9.06 -10.86 -12.02
N GLN A 643 10.10 -10.02 -12.07
CA GLN A 643 11.34 -10.36 -12.80
C GLN A 643 12.15 -11.47 -12.12
N LEU A 644 12.07 -11.63 -10.79
CA LEU A 644 12.74 -12.72 -10.09
C LEU A 644 12.03 -14.05 -10.33
N LEU A 645 10.70 -14.06 -10.24
CA LEU A 645 9.87 -15.24 -10.49
C LEU A 645 9.99 -15.68 -11.95
N HIS A 646 9.92 -14.73 -12.89
CA HIS A 646 10.13 -15.00 -14.32
C HIS A 646 11.49 -15.63 -14.60
N LEU A 647 12.58 -15.07 -14.06
CA LEU A 647 13.92 -15.61 -14.26
C LEU A 647 14.08 -17.01 -13.66
N ARG A 648 13.52 -17.27 -12.47
CA ARG A 648 13.59 -18.59 -11.84
C ARG A 648 12.75 -19.62 -12.59
N ALA A 649 11.58 -19.23 -13.11
CA ALA A 649 10.77 -20.07 -14.00
C ALA A 649 11.55 -20.45 -15.27
N ALA A 650 12.24 -19.49 -15.91
CA ALA A 650 13.08 -19.77 -17.09
C ALA A 650 14.24 -20.73 -16.76
N PHE A 651 14.85 -20.62 -15.58
CA PHE A 651 15.86 -21.58 -15.14
C PHE A 651 15.27 -22.97 -14.93
N TYR A 652 14.11 -23.08 -14.27
CA TYR A 652 13.41 -24.36 -14.15
C TYR A 652 13.03 -24.98 -15.49
N GLU A 653 12.59 -24.17 -16.46
CA GLU A 653 12.29 -24.63 -17.82
C GLU A 653 13.54 -25.21 -18.48
N SER A 654 14.70 -24.53 -18.36
CA SER A 654 15.96 -25.02 -18.93
C SER A 654 16.50 -26.30 -18.28
N MET A 655 16.07 -26.59 -17.04
CA MET A 655 16.39 -27.82 -16.30
C MET A 655 15.31 -28.91 -16.47
N ASP A 656 14.33 -28.71 -17.35
CA ASP A 656 13.18 -29.60 -17.55
C ASP A 656 12.28 -29.81 -16.30
N ASP A 657 12.37 -28.93 -15.28
CA ASP A 657 11.46 -28.94 -14.13
C ASP A 657 10.21 -28.10 -14.44
N TYR A 658 9.34 -28.68 -15.28
CA TYR A 658 8.12 -28.01 -15.71
C TYR A 658 7.13 -27.76 -14.56
N VAL A 659 7.16 -28.56 -13.49
CA VAL A 659 6.26 -28.37 -12.34
C VAL A 659 6.61 -27.09 -11.59
N SER A 660 7.88 -26.92 -11.23
CA SER A 660 8.35 -25.68 -10.59
C SER A 660 8.22 -24.47 -11.51
N THR A 661 8.41 -24.66 -12.82
CA THR A 661 8.20 -23.62 -13.84
C THR A 661 6.78 -23.07 -13.79
N VAL A 662 5.77 -23.95 -13.82
CA VAL A 662 4.36 -23.54 -13.77
C VAL A 662 4.03 -22.84 -12.46
N GLN A 663 4.55 -23.32 -11.33
CA GLN A 663 4.34 -22.68 -10.02
C GLN A 663 4.86 -21.23 -9.99
N ASP A 664 6.08 -21.00 -10.48
CA ASP A 664 6.65 -19.65 -10.52
C ASP A 664 5.95 -18.75 -11.55
N CYS A 665 5.51 -19.31 -12.69
CA CYS A 665 4.70 -18.58 -13.66
C CYS A 665 3.36 -18.16 -13.08
N GLU A 666 2.66 -19.04 -12.35
CA GLU A 666 1.40 -18.71 -11.69
C GLU A 666 1.59 -17.64 -10.61
N ALA A 667 2.68 -17.70 -9.85
CA ALA A 667 3.03 -16.66 -8.88
C ALA A 667 3.32 -15.31 -9.58
N ALA A 668 4.03 -15.33 -10.72
CA ALA A 668 4.30 -14.15 -11.53
C ALA A 668 3.02 -13.55 -12.13
N LEU A 669 2.11 -14.38 -12.65
CA LEU A 669 0.82 -13.94 -13.22
C LEU A 669 -0.15 -13.41 -12.16
N CYS A 670 0.00 -13.82 -10.90
CA CYS A 670 -0.69 -13.17 -9.78
C CYS A 670 -0.24 -11.71 -9.58
N LEU A 671 1.02 -11.37 -9.92
CA LEU A 671 1.54 -10.00 -9.84
C LEU A 671 1.18 -9.18 -11.08
N ASP A 672 1.29 -9.77 -12.26
CA ASP A 672 0.86 -9.17 -13.53
C ASP A 672 0.17 -10.22 -14.42
N PRO A 673 -1.18 -10.22 -14.45
CA PRO A 673 -1.94 -11.18 -15.24
C PRO A 673 -1.73 -11.07 -16.76
N SER A 674 -1.19 -9.95 -17.24
CA SER A 674 -1.06 -9.63 -18.66
C SER A 674 0.34 -9.84 -19.24
N HIS A 675 1.28 -10.34 -18.45
CA HIS A 675 2.67 -10.49 -18.87
C HIS A 675 2.85 -11.58 -19.93
N ALA A 676 3.02 -11.18 -21.19
CA ALA A 676 3.04 -12.07 -22.36
C ALA A 676 4.12 -13.18 -22.28
N GLU A 677 5.36 -12.85 -21.90
CA GLU A 677 6.46 -13.82 -21.86
C GLU A 677 6.22 -14.93 -20.82
N VAL A 678 5.64 -14.57 -19.65
CA VAL A 678 5.33 -15.52 -18.57
C VAL A 678 4.19 -16.44 -19.00
N LEU A 679 3.18 -15.91 -19.70
CA LEU A 679 2.09 -16.72 -20.28
C LEU A 679 2.64 -17.74 -21.29
N GLU A 680 3.58 -17.34 -22.14
CA GLU A 680 4.20 -18.23 -23.12
C GLU A 680 4.99 -19.36 -22.45
N ILE A 681 5.86 -19.06 -21.48
CA ILE A 681 6.59 -20.05 -20.70
C ILE A 681 5.62 -21.00 -19.97
N CYS A 682 4.59 -20.45 -19.32
CA CYS A 682 3.59 -21.24 -18.60
C CYS A 682 2.85 -22.22 -19.52
N ASN A 683 2.43 -21.76 -20.70
CA ASN A 683 1.74 -22.59 -21.68
C ASN A 683 2.64 -23.70 -22.23
N ARG A 684 3.90 -23.39 -22.57
CA ARG A 684 4.88 -24.39 -23.02
C ARG A 684 5.14 -25.45 -21.95
N ALA A 685 5.35 -25.03 -20.69
CA ALA A 685 5.57 -25.95 -19.58
C ALA A 685 4.35 -26.84 -19.32
N ARG A 686 3.13 -26.29 -19.37
CA ARG A 686 1.88 -27.08 -19.23
C ARG A 686 1.72 -28.11 -20.34
N GLN A 687 2.03 -27.75 -21.60
CA GLN A 687 2.01 -28.70 -22.71
C GLN A 687 2.99 -29.86 -22.48
N LYS A 688 4.23 -29.56 -22.07
CA LYS A 688 5.24 -30.58 -21.76
C LYS A 688 4.83 -31.52 -20.62
N ILE A 689 4.13 -31.02 -19.59
CA ILE A 689 3.58 -31.86 -18.52
C ILE A 689 2.48 -32.79 -19.04
N ILE A 690 1.68 -32.34 -20.01
CA ILE A 690 0.61 -33.14 -20.62
C ILE A 690 1.20 -34.18 -21.57
N ASP A 691 2.18 -33.81 -22.40
CA ASP A 691 2.83 -34.69 -23.38
C ASP A 691 3.74 -35.75 -22.74
N GLY A 692 4.21 -35.51 -21.50
CA GLY A 692 5.03 -36.42 -20.72
C GLY A 692 4.25 -37.41 -19.84
N LYS A 693 2.91 -37.36 -19.85
CA LYS A 693 2.01 -38.35 -19.22
C LYS A 693 1.46 -39.31 -20.26
#